data_AF-A0A8C6DB05-F1
#
_entry.id   AF-A0A8C6DB05-F1
#
_cell.length_a   1.000
_cell.length_b   1.000
_cell.length_c   1.000
_cell.angle_alpha   90.00
_cell.angle_beta   90.00
_cell.angle_gamma   90.00
#
_symmetry.space_group_name_H-M   'P 1'
#
loop_
_entity.id
_entity.type
_entity.pdbx_description
1 polymer ?
#
loop_
_entity_poly.entity_id
_entity_poly.type
_entity_poly.pdbx_seq_one_letter_code
_entity_poly.pdbx_strand_id
1 'polypeptide(L)'
;MITSAAGIISLLDEEEPQLKEFALHKLNAVVNDFWAEISESVDKIEVLYEDEGFRSRQFAALVASKVFYHLGAFEESLNYALGAGDLFNVNDNSEYVETIIAKCIDHYTKQCVENADLPEGEKKPIDQRLEGIVNKMFQRCLDDHKYKQAIGIALETRRLDVFEKTILESNDVPGMLAYSLKLCMSLMQNKQFRNKVLRVLVKIYMNLEKPDFINVCQCLIFLDDPQAVSDILEKLVKEDNLLMAYQICFDLYESASQQFLSSVIQNLRTVGTPLASVPGSTNTGTVPGSERESDSMETEEKTGSVLVGKTPEVSPEPKDQTLKMIKILSGEMAIELHLQFLIRNNNTDLMILKNTKDAVRNSVCHTATVIANSFMHCGTTSDQFLRDNLEWLARATNWAKFTATASLGVIHKGHEKEALQLMATYLPKDTSPGSAYQEGGGLYALGLIHANHGGDIIDYLLNQLKNASNDIVRHGGSLGLGLAAMGTARQDVYDLLKTNLYQDDAVTGEAAGLALGLVMLGSKNAQAIEDMVGYAQETQHEKILRGLAVGIALVMYGRMEEADALIESLCRDKDPILRRSGMYTVAMAYCGSGNNKAIRRLLHVAVSDVNDDVRRAAVESLGFILFRTPEQCPSVVSLLSESYNPHVRYGAAMALGICCAGTGNKEAINLLEPMTNDPVNYVRQGALIASALIMIQQTEITCPKVNQFRQLYSKVINDKHDDVMAKFGAILAQGILDAGGHNVTISLQSRTGHTHMPSVVGVLVFTQFWFWFPLSHFLSLAYTPTCVIGLNKDLKMPKVQYKSNCKPSTFAYPAPLEVPKEKEKEKVSTAVLSITAKAKKKEKEKEKKEEEKMEVVGITFW
;
A
#
# COMPACT_ATOMS: atom_id res chain seq x y z
N MET A 1 -30.14 -55.17 -29.15
CA MET A 1 -29.81 -54.66 -27.82
C MET A 1 -29.03 -55.74 -27.11
N ILE A 2 -27.75 -55.49 -26.85
CA ILE A 2 -26.89 -56.42 -26.10
C ILE A 2 -27.27 -56.26 -24.63
N THR A 3 -27.45 -57.37 -23.91
CA THR A 3 -27.87 -57.37 -22.49
C THR A 3 -26.69 -57.38 -21.53
N SER A 4 -25.48 -57.69 -22.00
CA SER A 4 -24.22 -57.69 -21.22
C SER A 4 -23.01 -57.63 -22.16
N ALA A 5 -21.95 -56.94 -21.74
CA ALA A 5 -20.68 -56.85 -22.42
C ALA A 5 -19.80 -58.10 -22.25
N ALA A 6 -20.20 -59.07 -21.42
CA ALA A 6 -19.42 -60.29 -21.14
C ALA A 6 -19.01 -61.06 -22.42
N GLY A 7 -19.90 -61.16 -23.41
CA GLY A 7 -19.60 -61.81 -24.69
C GLY A 7 -18.65 -61.02 -25.60
N ILE A 8 -18.41 -59.74 -25.32
CA ILE A 8 -17.42 -58.91 -26.01
C ILE A 8 -16.08 -58.98 -25.26
N ILE A 9 -16.13 -59.04 -23.93
CA ILE A 9 -14.94 -59.21 -23.08
C ILE A 9 -14.28 -60.57 -23.33
N SER A 10 -15.06 -61.64 -23.53
CA SER A 10 -14.51 -62.97 -23.87
C SER A 10 -13.75 -62.99 -25.20
N LEU A 11 -14.08 -62.09 -26.14
CA LEU A 11 -13.36 -61.98 -27.42
C LEU A 11 -11.96 -61.38 -27.26
N LEU A 12 -11.65 -60.76 -26.11
CA LEU A 12 -10.31 -60.25 -25.79
C LEU A 12 -9.36 -61.38 -25.37
N ASP A 13 -9.89 -62.53 -24.94
CA ASP A 13 -9.09 -63.70 -24.51
C ASP A 13 -8.60 -64.55 -25.69
N GLU A 14 -9.17 -64.38 -26.89
CA GLU A 14 -8.75 -65.07 -28.11
C GLU A 14 -7.41 -64.53 -28.64
N GLU A 15 -6.55 -65.40 -29.18
CA GLU A 15 -5.20 -65.00 -29.63
C GLU A 15 -5.19 -64.16 -30.92
N GLU A 16 -6.26 -64.18 -31.70
CA GLU A 16 -6.30 -63.56 -33.03
C GLU A 16 -6.46 -62.03 -32.97
N PRO A 17 -5.52 -61.24 -33.54
CA PRO A 17 -5.51 -59.77 -33.38
C PRO A 17 -6.70 -59.07 -34.04
N GLN A 18 -7.31 -59.67 -35.08
CA GLN A 18 -8.49 -59.13 -35.75
C GLN A 18 -9.76 -59.20 -34.87
N LEU A 19 -9.87 -60.26 -34.05
CA LEU A 19 -10.97 -60.42 -33.09
C LEU A 19 -10.88 -59.40 -31.96
N LYS A 20 -9.66 -59.14 -31.47
CA LYS A 20 -9.37 -58.10 -30.48
C LYS A 20 -9.72 -56.70 -30.99
N GLU A 21 -9.40 -56.40 -32.25
CA GLU A 21 -9.76 -55.12 -32.89
C GLU A 21 -11.28 -54.94 -33.01
N PHE A 22 -12.00 -55.99 -33.44
CA PHE A 22 -13.46 -55.96 -33.51
C PHE A 22 -14.10 -55.80 -32.12
N ALA A 23 -13.55 -56.46 -31.10
CA ALA A 23 -13.99 -56.33 -29.72
C ALA A 23 -13.83 -54.88 -29.22
N LEU A 24 -12.67 -54.25 -29.47
CA LEU A 24 -12.40 -52.85 -29.07
C LEU A 24 -13.33 -51.84 -29.76
N HIS A 25 -13.64 -52.02 -31.04
CA HIS A 25 -14.61 -51.16 -31.74
C HIS A 25 -16.00 -51.25 -31.13
N LYS A 26 -16.43 -52.46 -30.77
CA LYS A 26 -17.74 -52.70 -30.19
C LYS A 26 -17.82 -52.21 -28.75
N LEU A 27 -16.75 -52.39 -27.97
CA LEU A 27 -16.58 -51.85 -26.61
C LEU A 27 -16.69 -50.32 -26.59
N ASN A 28 -16.03 -49.63 -27.52
CA ASN A 28 -16.08 -48.16 -27.59
C ASN A 28 -17.52 -47.62 -27.81
N ALA A 29 -18.37 -48.35 -28.52
CA ALA A 29 -19.76 -47.95 -28.76
C ALA A 29 -20.67 -48.18 -27.55
N VAL A 30 -20.39 -49.19 -26.72
CA VAL A 30 -21.25 -49.61 -25.60
C VAL A 30 -20.72 -49.20 -24.23
N VAL A 31 -19.56 -48.53 -24.16
CA VAL A 31 -18.90 -48.16 -22.91
C VAL A 31 -19.75 -47.28 -22.00
N ASN A 32 -20.61 -46.43 -22.55
CA ASN A 32 -21.49 -45.57 -21.75
C ASN A 32 -22.57 -46.36 -20.99
N ASP A 33 -22.99 -47.51 -21.53
CA ASP A 33 -24.06 -48.33 -20.95
C ASP A 33 -23.51 -49.45 -20.05
N PHE A 34 -22.33 -49.99 -20.36
CA PHE A 34 -21.75 -51.18 -19.71
C PHE A 34 -20.40 -50.94 -19.03
N TRP A 35 -20.06 -49.70 -18.67
CA TRP A 35 -18.78 -49.37 -18.03
C TRP A 35 -18.48 -50.21 -16.77
N ALA A 36 -19.50 -50.54 -15.97
CA ALA A 36 -19.35 -51.32 -14.73
C ALA A 36 -18.87 -52.76 -14.97
N GLU A 37 -19.31 -53.40 -16.05
CA GLU A 37 -18.84 -54.74 -16.42
C GLU A 37 -17.44 -54.69 -17.04
N ILE A 38 -17.13 -53.62 -17.78
CA ILE A 38 -15.83 -53.45 -18.43
C ILE A 38 -14.75 -53.11 -17.39
N SER A 39 -15.10 -52.40 -16.30
CA SER A 39 -14.14 -52.05 -15.25
C SER A 39 -13.57 -53.25 -14.51
N GLU A 40 -14.33 -54.35 -14.37
CA GLU A 40 -13.81 -55.58 -13.76
C GLU A 40 -12.76 -56.29 -14.62
N SER A 41 -12.67 -55.94 -15.91
CA SER A 41 -11.77 -56.55 -16.88
C SER A 41 -10.80 -55.55 -17.51
N VAL A 42 -10.57 -54.40 -16.86
CA VAL A 42 -9.71 -53.34 -17.40
C VAL A 42 -8.26 -53.80 -17.55
N ASP A 43 -7.77 -54.65 -16.66
CA ASP A 43 -6.42 -55.25 -16.69
C ASP A 43 -6.12 -55.91 -18.06
N LYS A 44 -7.12 -56.54 -18.68
CA LYS A 44 -6.97 -57.17 -20.01
C LYS A 44 -6.73 -56.13 -21.10
N ILE A 45 -7.36 -54.95 -20.99
CA ILE A 45 -7.19 -53.84 -21.92
C ILE A 45 -5.82 -53.18 -21.71
N GLU A 46 -5.33 -53.12 -20.47
CA GLU A 46 -3.98 -52.65 -20.16
C GLU A 46 -2.90 -53.54 -20.77
N VAL A 47 -3.03 -54.87 -20.66
CA VAL A 47 -2.11 -55.83 -21.29
C VAL A 47 -2.05 -55.63 -22.81
N LEU A 48 -3.19 -55.34 -23.45
CA LEU A 48 -3.26 -55.06 -24.88
C LEU A 48 -2.66 -53.71 -25.27
N TYR A 49 -2.61 -52.76 -24.33
CA TYR A 49 -1.97 -51.47 -24.54
C TYR A 49 -0.44 -51.56 -24.39
N GLU A 50 0.05 -52.35 -23.42
CA GLU A 50 1.48 -52.57 -23.17
C GLU A 50 2.17 -53.40 -24.28
N ASP A 51 1.42 -54.18 -25.06
CA ASP A 51 1.98 -54.95 -26.18
C ASP A 51 2.32 -54.05 -27.38
N GLU A 52 3.62 -53.77 -27.56
CA GLU A 52 4.13 -52.98 -28.69
C GLU A 52 3.91 -53.64 -30.07
N GLY A 53 3.67 -54.96 -30.13
CA GLY A 53 3.38 -55.69 -31.36
C GLY A 53 1.96 -55.51 -31.88
N PHE A 54 1.06 -54.94 -31.08
CA PHE A 54 -0.36 -54.80 -31.41
C PHE A 54 -0.67 -53.52 -32.19
N ARG A 55 -1.20 -53.67 -33.41
CA ARG A 55 -1.48 -52.55 -34.33
C ARG A 55 -2.54 -51.57 -33.79
N SER A 56 -3.50 -52.05 -33.01
CA SER A 56 -4.65 -51.27 -32.53
C SER A 56 -4.49 -50.83 -31.07
N ARG A 57 -3.25 -50.70 -30.57
CA ARG A 57 -2.92 -50.21 -29.21
C ARG A 57 -3.57 -48.87 -28.88
N GLN A 58 -3.68 -48.00 -29.87
CA GLN A 58 -4.30 -46.67 -29.73
C GLN A 58 -5.80 -46.78 -29.41
N PHE A 59 -6.48 -47.81 -29.94
CA PHE A 59 -7.89 -48.08 -29.67
C PHE A 59 -8.09 -48.69 -28.28
N ALA A 60 -7.18 -49.58 -27.84
CA ALA A 60 -7.18 -50.13 -26.48
C ALA A 60 -7.03 -49.01 -25.45
N ALA A 61 -6.09 -48.09 -25.68
CA ALA A 61 -5.89 -46.88 -24.89
C ALA A 61 -7.15 -46.00 -24.81
N LEU A 62 -7.85 -45.79 -25.93
CA LEU A 62 -9.07 -44.98 -25.94
C LEU A 62 -10.20 -45.62 -25.11
N VAL A 63 -10.37 -46.94 -25.22
CA VAL A 63 -11.40 -47.67 -24.45
C VAL A 63 -11.05 -47.68 -22.96
N ALA A 64 -9.80 -47.98 -22.61
CA ALA A 64 -9.33 -47.91 -21.22
C ALA A 64 -9.58 -46.52 -20.63
N SER A 65 -9.22 -45.46 -21.37
CA SER A 65 -9.41 -44.09 -20.91
C SER A 65 -10.88 -43.73 -20.64
N LYS A 66 -11.82 -44.21 -21.48
CA LYS A 66 -13.28 -44.04 -21.23
C LYS A 66 -13.79 -44.84 -20.04
N VAL A 67 -13.23 -46.01 -19.77
CA VAL A 67 -13.60 -46.82 -18.59
C VAL A 67 -13.13 -46.10 -17.32
N PHE A 68 -11.87 -45.64 -17.29
CA PHE A 68 -11.33 -44.87 -16.16
C PHE A 68 -12.04 -43.54 -15.95
N TYR A 69 -12.53 -42.90 -17.03
CA TYR A 69 -13.37 -41.71 -16.94
C TYR A 69 -14.66 -41.98 -16.16
N HIS A 70 -15.37 -43.07 -16.47
CA HIS A 70 -16.59 -43.45 -15.74
C HIS A 70 -16.30 -43.96 -14.32
N LEU A 71 -15.12 -44.56 -14.09
CA LEU A 71 -14.65 -44.96 -12.76
C LEU A 71 -14.30 -43.76 -11.86
N GLY A 72 -14.13 -42.56 -12.45
CA GLY A 72 -13.69 -41.35 -11.76
C GLY A 72 -12.17 -41.25 -11.56
N ALA A 73 -11.40 -42.18 -12.12
CA ALA A 73 -9.94 -42.20 -12.04
C ALA A 73 -9.32 -41.39 -13.21
N PHE A 74 -9.34 -40.07 -13.06
CA PHE A 74 -8.99 -39.16 -14.16
C PHE A 74 -7.49 -39.12 -14.52
N GLU A 75 -6.58 -39.42 -13.60
CA GLU A 75 -5.13 -39.42 -13.87
C GLU A 75 -4.73 -40.60 -14.78
N GLU A 76 -5.28 -41.78 -14.51
CA GLU A 76 -5.09 -42.98 -15.35
C GLU A 76 -5.77 -42.78 -16.71
N SER A 77 -7.00 -42.25 -16.70
CA SER A 77 -7.70 -41.86 -17.92
C SER A 77 -6.86 -40.93 -18.81
N LEU A 78 -6.20 -39.92 -18.21
CA LEU A 78 -5.29 -39.01 -18.92
C LEU A 78 -4.11 -39.75 -19.56
N ASN A 79 -3.44 -40.64 -18.82
CA ASN A 79 -2.28 -41.39 -19.33
C ASN A 79 -2.66 -42.24 -20.55
N TYR A 80 -3.80 -42.94 -20.48
CA TYR A 80 -4.31 -43.71 -21.61
C TYR A 80 -4.82 -42.83 -22.75
N ALA A 81 -5.42 -41.67 -22.48
CA ALA A 81 -5.81 -40.71 -23.52
C ALA A 81 -4.59 -40.20 -24.30
N LEU A 82 -3.47 -39.93 -23.61
CA LEU A 82 -2.19 -39.59 -24.24
C LEU A 82 -1.59 -40.77 -25.02
N GLY A 83 -1.82 -42.01 -24.56
CA GLY A 83 -1.48 -43.25 -25.24
C GLY A 83 -2.23 -43.49 -26.55
N ALA A 84 -3.45 -42.95 -26.68
CA ALA A 84 -4.31 -43.08 -27.85
C ALA A 84 -3.86 -42.22 -29.06
N GLY A 85 -3.00 -41.22 -28.84
CA GLY A 85 -2.42 -40.39 -29.89
C GLY A 85 -3.47 -39.72 -30.77
N ASP A 86 -3.43 -40.00 -32.08
CA ASP A 86 -4.29 -39.36 -33.09
C ASP A 86 -5.77 -39.74 -32.99
N LEU A 87 -6.12 -40.83 -32.29
CA LEU A 87 -7.51 -41.21 -32.07
C LEU A 87 -8.21 -40.34 -31.01
N PHE A 88 -7.43 -39.64 -30.18
CA PHE A 88 -7.96 -38.66 -29.24
C PHE A 88 -8.03 -37.27 -29.91
N ASN A 89 -9.19 -36.96 -30.49
CA ASN A 89 -9.40 -35.70 -31.19
C ASN A 89 -9.94 -34.60 -30.28
N VAL A 90 -9.18 -33.51 -30.17
CA VAL A 90 -9.51 -32.29 -29.41
C VAL A 90 -10.68 -31.51 -30.05
N ASN A 91 -11.02 -31.82 -31.30
CA ASN A 91 -12.10 -31.14 -32.05
C ASN A 91 -13.48 -31.73 -31.77
N ASP A 92 -13.56 -32.90 -31.12
CA ASP A 92 -14.82 -33.57 -30.86
C ASP A 92 -15.49 -32.96 -29.61
N ASN A 93 -16.68 -32.39 -29.75
CA ASN A 93 -17.45 -31.79 -28.65
C ASN A 93 -18.17 -32.83 -27.78
N SER A 94 -17.45 -33.87 -27.32
CA SER A 94 -17.99 -34.84 -26.37
C SER A 94 -17.69 -34.43 -24.93
N GLU A 95 -18.60 -34.72 -24.00
CA GLU A 95 -18.41 -34.46 -22.55
C GLU A 95 -17.13 -35.12 -22.02
N TYR A 96 -16.80 -36.30 -22.56
CA TYR A 96 -15.56 -37.00 -22.29
C TYR A 96 -14.33 -36.17 -22.70
N VAL A 97 -14.27 -35.69 -23.94
CA VAL A 97 -13.14 -34.88 -24.44
C VAL A 97 -13.01 -33.58 -23.65
N GLU A 98 -14.11 -32.89 -23.35
CA GLU A 98 -14.08 -31.65 -22.56
C GLU A 98 -13.52 -31.90 -21.14
N THR A 99 -13.96 -32.97 -20.48
CA THR A 99 -13.48 -33.30 -19.13
C THR A 99 -12.01 -33.72 -19.13
N ILE A 100 -11.59 -34.53 -20.11
CA ILE A 100 -10.19 -34.95 -20.24
C ILE A 100 -9.31 -33.75 -20.56
N ILE A 101 -9.72 -32.83 -21.45
CA ILE A 101 -8.95 -31.61 -21.71
C ILE A 101 -8.82 -30.75 -20.45
N ALA A 102 -9.89 -30.57 -19.67
CA ALA A 102 -9.82 -29.83 -18.41
C ALA A 102 -8.80 -30.47 -17.45
N LYS A 103 -8.84 -31.80 -17.31
CA LYS A 103 -7.86 -32.54 -16.49
C LYS A 103 -6.44 -32.53 -17.06
N CYS A 104 -6.27 -32.57 -18.38
CA CYS A 104 -4.99 -32.37 -19.06
C CYS A 104 -4.37 -31.04 -18.64
N ILE A 105 -5.15 -29.95 -18.74
CA ILE A 105 -4.69 -28.60 -18.44
C ILE A 105 -4.39 -28.47 -16.94
N ASP A 106 -5.25 -28.97 -16.05
CA ASP A 106 -5.00 -28.97 -14.60
C ASP A 106 -3.71 -29.73 -14.22
N HIS A 107 -3.51 -30.90 -14.80
CA HIS A 107 -2.32 -31.72 -14.53
C HIS A 107 -1.05 -31.07 -15.10
N TYR A 108 -1.12 -30.57 -16.34
CA TYR A 108 -0.02 -29.85 -16.98
C TYR A 108 0.37 -28.59 -16.22
N THR A 109 -0.61 -27.76 -15.84
CA THR A 109 -0.36 -26.54 -15.06
C THR A 109 0.27 -26.86 -13.70
N LYS A 110 -0.21 -27.89 -13.00
CA LYS A 110 0.39 -28.36 -11.73
C LYS A 110 1.86 -28.76 -11.90
N GLN A 111 2.18 -29.53 -12.94
CA GLN A 111 3.57 -29.90 -13.25
C GLN A 111 4.42 -28.69 -13.64
N CYS A 112 3.90 -27.77 -14.45
CA CYS A 112 4.58 -26.54 -14.84
C CYS A 112 4.86 -25.63 -13.63
N VAL A 113 3.93 -25.54 -12.68
CA VAL A 113 4.12 -24.77 -11.44
C VAL A 113 5.24 -25.39 -10.60
N GLU A 114 5.21 -26.72 -10.38
CA GLU A 114 6.24 -27.42 -9.61
C GLU A 114 7.63 -27.29 -10.27
N ASN A 115 7.71 -27.46 -11.60
CA ASN A 115 8.95 -27.31 -12.36
C ASN A 115 9.46 -25.85 -12.42
N ALA A 116 8.57 -24.87 -12.26
CA ALA A 116 8.95 -23.47 -12.25
C ALA A 116 9.53 -23.02 -10.90
N ASP A 117 9.21 -23.73 -9.82
CA ASP A 117 9.72 -23.46 -8.48
C ASP A 117 11.05 -24.21 -8.20
N LEU A 118 11.38 -25.23 -9.01
CA LEU A 118 12.64 -25.99 -8.95
C LEU A 118 13.78 -25.33 -9.78
N PRO A 119 15.05 -25.49 -9.36
CA PRO A 119 16.22 -25.09 -10.15
C PRO A 119 16.27 -25.80 -11.52
N GLU A 120 16.91 -25.17 -12.51
CA GLU A 120 16.86 -25.61 -13.92
C GLU A 120 17.35 -27.04 -14.18
N GLY A 121 18.16 -27.60 -13.28
CA GLY A 121 18.70 -28.97 -13.37
C GLY A 121 17.81 -30.09 -12.82
N GLU A 122 16.72 -29.77 -12.09
CA GLU A 122 15.84 -30.77 -11.43
C GLU A 122 14.43 -30.82 -12.03
N LYS A 123 14.20 -30.17 -13.17
CA LYS A 123 12.89 -30.14 -13.84
C LYS A 123 12.46 -31.55 -14.25
N LYS A 124 11.26 -31.95 -13.82
CA LYS A 124 10.65 -33.23 -14.26
C LYS A 124 10.37 -33.16 -15.76
N PRO A 125 10.71 -34.20 -16.53
CA PRO A 125 10.41 -34.25 -17.95
C PRO A 125 8.90 -34.24 -18.16
N ILE A 126 8.40 -33.23 -18.89
CA ILE A 126 6.99 -33.15 -19.28
C ILE A 126 6.81 -33.98 -20.55
N ASP A 127 5.75 -34.78 -20.61
CA ASP A 127 5.41 -35.55 -21.81
C ASP A 127 5.07 -34.59 -22.98
N GLN A 128 5.75 -34.79 -24.12
CA GLN A 128 5.55 -33.98 -25.34
C GLN A 128 4.12 -34.07 -25.88
N ARG A 129 3.42 -35.19 -25.64
CA ARG A 129 2.04 -35.40 -26.06
C ARG A 129 1.08 -34.49 -25.28
N LEU A 130 1.32 -34.35 -23.98
CA LEU A 130 0.55 -33.48 -23.10
C LEU A 130 0.72 -32.02 -23.52
N GLU A 131 1.97 -31.61 -23.80
CA GLU A 131 2.26 -30.29 -24.35
C GLU A 131 1.61 -30.08 -25.73
N GLY A 132 1.59 -31.11 -26.58
CA GLY A 132 0.94 -31.09 -27.89
C GLY A 132 -0.57 -30.82 -27.83
N ILE A 133 -1.29 -31.47 -26.91
CA ILE A 133 -2.73 -31.24 -26.70
C ILE A 133 -2.99 -29.80 -26.24
N VAL A 134 -2.18 -29.31 -25.29
CA VAL A 134 -2.29 -27.94 -24.78
C VAL A 134 -2.01 -26.93 -25.90
N ASN A 135 -0.98 -27.14 -26.73
CA ASN A 135 -0.70 -26.30 -27.90
C ASN A 135 -1.84 -26.28 -28.93
N LYS A 136 -2.45 -27.44 -29.19
CA LYS A 136 -3.60 -27.55 -30.11
C LYS A 136 -4.83 -26.82 -29.55
N MET A 137 -5.03 -26.84 -28.23
CA MET A 137 -6.07 -26.06 -27.55
C MET A 137 -5.81 -24.55 -27.62
N PHE A 138 -4.55 -24.12 -27.46
CA PHE A 138 -4.18 -22.72 -27.69
C PHE A 138 -4.48 -22.27 -29.11
N GLN A 139 -4.15 -23.08 -30.12
CA GLN A 139 -4.50 -22.78 -31.52
C GLN A 139 -6.01 -22.64 -31.70
N ARG A 140 -6.82 -23.54 -31.13
CA ARG A 140 -8.28 -23.42 -31.15
C ARG A 140 -8.77 -22.11 -30.52
N CYS A 141 -8.20 -21.69 -29.39
CA CYS A 141 -8.55 -20.42 -28.77
C CYS A 141 -8.17 -19.19 -29.62
N LEU A 142 -7.07 -19.27 -30.37
CA LEU A 142 -6.62 -18.24 -31.29
C LEU A 142 -7.53 -18.17 -32.53
N ASP A 143 -7.88 -19.32 -33.10
CA ASP A 143 -8.81 -19.45 -34.23
C ASP A 143 -10.23 -18.96 -33.88
N ASP A 144 -10.69 -19.24 -32.65
CA ASP A 144 -11.99 -18.79 -32.12
C ASP A 144 -11.99 -17.29 -31.72
N HIS A 145 -10.86 -16.59 -31.87
CA HIS A 145 -10.65 -15.20 -31.45
C HIS A 145 -10.92 -14.94 -29.94
N LYS A 146 -10.75 -15.95 -29.09
CA LYS A 146 -10.94 -15.87 -27.63
C LYS A 146 -9.64 -15.56 -26.88
N TYR A 147 -9.00 -14.44 -27.23
CA TYR A 147 -7.70 -14.03 -26.66
C TYR A 147 -7.69 -13.89 -25.13
N LYS A 148 -8.80 -13.48 -24.51
CA LYS A 148 -8.91 -13.37 -23.04
C LYS A 148 -8.85 -14.70 -22.31
N GLN A 149 -9.26 -15.80 -22.96
CA GLN A 149 -9.11 -17.14 -22.40
C GLN A 149 -7.69 -17.65 -22.63
N ALA A 150 -7.17 -17.45 -23.85
CA ALA A 150 -5.80 -17.82 -24.19
C ALA A 150 -4.77 -17.17 -23.25
N ILE A 151 -4.94 -15.88 -22.90
CA ILE A 151 -4.05 -15.21 -21.94
C ILE A 151 -4.16 -15.79 -20.53
N GLY A 152 -5.36 -16.20 -20.09
CA GLY A 152 -5.57 -16.84 -18.80
C GLY A 152 -4.83 -18.18 -18.72
N ILE A 153 -5.02 -19.02 -19.73
CA ILE A 153 -4.38 -20.34 -19.81
C ILE A 153 -2.85 -20.18 -19.98
N ALA A 154 -2.38 -19.19 -20.74
CA ALA A 154 -0.95 -18.91 -20.88
C ALA A 154 -0.30 -18.52 -19.54
N LEU A 155 -1.02 -17.75 -18.72
CA LEU A 155 -0.60 -17.36 -17.38
C LEU A 155 -0.63 -18.53 -16.39
N GLU A 156 -1.66 -19.39 -16.44
CA GLU A 156 -1.76 -20.61 -15.62
C GLU A 156 -0.66 -21.62 -15.95
N THR A 157 -0.37 -21.81 -17.25
CA THR A 157 0.71 -22.69 -17.72
C THR A 157 2.11 -22.12 -17.54
N ARG A 158 2.21 -20.86 -17.06
CA ARG A 158 3.47 -20.10 -16.89
C ARG A 158 4.35 -20.04 -18.14
N ARG A 159 3.76 -20.13 -19.34
CA ARG A 159 4.51 -20.07 -20.62
C ARG A 159 4.49 -18.69 -21.25
N LEU A 160 5.66 -18.08 -21.34
CA LEU A 160 5.84 -16.73 -21.88
C LEU A 160 5.69 -16.68 -23.41
N ASP A 161 6.10 -17.73 -24.11
CA ASP A 161 6.09 -17.76 -25.58
C ASP A 161 4.67 -17.68 -26.14
N VAL A 162 3.74 -18.40 -25.52
CA VAL A 162 2.32 -18.36 -25.93
C VAL A 162 1.65 -17.09 -25.49
N PHE A 163 2.02 -16.56 -24.32
CA PHE A 163 1.56 -15.25 -23.88
C PHE A 163 1.92 -14.16 -24.90
N GLU A 164 3.18 -14.12 -25.36
CA GLU A 164 3.64 -13.17 -26.37
C GLU A 164 2.93 -13.33 -27.71
N LYS A 165 2.80 -14.56 -28.21
CA LYS A 165 2.07 -14.85 -29.47
C LYS A 165 0.60 -14.42 -29.40
N THR A 166 -0.07 -14.71 -28.28
CA THR A 166 -1.50 -14.38 -28.10
C THR A 166 -1.75 -12.88 -28.18
N ILE A 167 -0.81 -12.07 -27.67
CA ILE A 167 -0.94 -10.61 -27.71
C ILE A 167 -0.71 -10.09 -29.13
N LEU A 168 0.30 -10.60 -29.84
CA LEU A 168 0.65 -10.16 -31.19
C LEU A 168 -0.42 -10.51 -32.25
N GLU A 169 -1.10 -11.64 -32.10
CA GLU A 169 -2.16 -12.09 -33.02
C GLU A 169 -3.53 -11.44 -32.76
N SER A 170 -3.65 -10.62 -31.71
CA SER A 170 -4.91 -10.00 -31.33
C SER A 170 -5.23 -8.74 -32.15
N ASN A 171 -6.51 -8.57 -32.52
CA ASN A 171 -6.99 -7.38 -33.24
C ASN A 171 -6.97 -6.10 -32.39
N ASP A 172 -6.92 -6.22 -31.05
CA ASP A 172 -6.89 -5.12 -30.07
C ASP A 172 -5.73 -5.30 -29.08
N VAL A 173 -4.52 -5.03 -29.58
CA VAL A 173 -3.28 -5.16 -28.80
C VAL A 173 -3.25 -4.24 -27.56
N PRO A 174 -3.64 -2.94 -27.63
CA PRO A 174 -3.62 -2.06 -26.46
C PRO A 174 -4.55 -2.53 -25.33
N GLY A 175 -5.77 -2.96 -25.68
CA GLY A 175 -6.73 -3.48 -24.71
C GLY A 175 -6.27 -4.78 -24.03
N MET A 176 -5.66 -5.69 -24.80
CA MET A 176 -5.12 -6.95 -24.27
C MET A 176 -3.92 -6.72 -23.35
N LEU A 177 -3.03 -5.77 -23.68
CA LEU A 177 -1.90 -5.43 -22.82
C LEU A 177 -2.36 -4.87 -21.47
N ALA A 178 -3.31 -3.92 -21.46
CA ALA A 178 -3.87 -3.39 -20.22
C ALA A 178 -4.58 -4.47 -19.38
N TYR A 179 -5.31 -5.39 -20.02
CA TYR A 179 -5.93 -6.53 -19.36
C TYR A 179 -4.88 -7.46 -18.75
N SER A 180 -3.81 -7.76 -19.49
CA SER A 180 -2.73 -8.62 -19.02
C SER A 180 -1.99 -8.03 -17.82
N LEU A 181 -1.75 -6.71 -17.81
CA LEU A 181 -1.16 -6.02 -16.65
C LEU A 181 -2.06 -6.11 -15.43
N LYS A 182 -3.37 -5.87 -15.60
CA LYS A 182 -4.34 -6.00 -14.50
C LYS A 182 -4.32 -7.41 -13.90
N LEU A 183 -4.32 -8.44 -14.75
CA LEU A 183 -4.22 -9.84 -14.31
C LEU A 183 -2.90 -10.14 -13.61
N CYS A 184 -1.78 -9.65 -14.16
CA CYS A 184 -0.45 -9.81 -13.54
C CYS A 184 -0.39 -9.18 -12.15
N MET A 185 -1.13 -8.09 -11.91
CA MET A 185 -1.13 -7.40 -10.63
C MET A 185 -2.11 -7.99 -9.61
N SER A 186 -3.24 -8.55 -10.05
CA SER A 186 -4.26 -9.11 -9.16
C SER A 186 -4.11 -10.60 -8.89
N LEU A 187 -3.70 -11.40 -9.88
CA LEU A 187 -3.71 -12.87 -9.80
C LEU A 187 -2.35 -13.45 -9.41
N MET A 188 -1.25 -12.80 -9.80
CA MET A 188 0.09 -13.37 -9.63
C MET A 188 0.64 -13.16 -8.21
N GLN A 189 0.70 -14.26 -7.45
CA GLN A 189 1.27 -14.29 -6.11
C GLN A 189 2.80 -14.38 -6.13
N ASN A 190 3.40 -15.06 -7.12
CA ASN A 190 4.85 -15.25 -7.20
C ASN A 190 5.54 -14.05 -7.91
N LYS A 191 6.45 -13.38 -7.20
CA LYS A 191 7.23 -12.24 -7.68
C LYS A 191 8.14 -12.60 -8.86
N GLN A 192 8.81 -13.76 -8.84
CA GLN A 192 9.77 -14.14 -9.87
C GLN A 192 9.10 -14.31 -11.23
N PHE A 193 7.96 -15.01 -11.25
CA PHE A 193 7.19 -15.19 -12.48
C PHE A 193 6.59 -13.87 -12.95
N ARG A 194 6.02 -13.07 -12.04
CA ARG A 194 5.50 -11.73 -12.37
C ARG A 194 6.57 -10.86 -13.03
N ASN A 195 7.79 -10.84 -12.51
CA ASN A 195 8.89 -10.07 -13.09
C ASN A 195 9.28 -10.56 -14.50
N LYS A 196 9.22 -11.87 -14.76
CA LYS A 196 9.45 -12.42 -16.11
C LYS A 196 8.36 -11.96 -17.10
N VAL A 197 7.09 -12.04 -16.72
CA VAL A 197 5.97 -11.61 -17.57
C VAL A 197 6.05 -10.11 -17.85
N LEU A 198 6.31 -9.29 -16.82
CA LEU A 198 6.44 -7.84 -16.99
C LEU A 198 7.61 -7.46 -17.91
N ARG A 199 8.75 -8.19 -17.87
CA ARG A 199 9.85 -7.98 -18.84
C ARG A 199 9.42 -8.24 -20.28
N VAL A 200 8.63 -9.27 -20.52
CA VAL A 200 8.09 -9.58 -21.86
C VAL A 200 7.12 -8.48 -22.30
N LEU A 201 6.24 -8.03 -21.40
CA LEU A 201 5.31 -6.93 -21.68
C LEU A 201 6.05 -5.65 -22.08
N VAL A 202 7.11 -5.26 -21.36
CA VAL A 202 7.93 -4.08 -21.71
C VAL A 202 8.51 -4.20 -23.12
N LYS A 203 9.03 -5.37 -23.50
CA LYS A 203 9.55 -5.60 -24.86
C LYS A 203 8.46 -5.44 -25.92
N ILE A 204 7.28 -6.00 -25.69
CA ILE A 204 6.15 -5.89 -26.63
C ILE A 204 5.73 -4.43 -26.77
N TYR A 205 5.60 -3.69 -25.65
CA TYR A 205 5.24 -2.27 -25.67
C TYR A 205 6.25 -1.41 -26.44
N MET A 206 7.55 -1.71 -26.34
CA MET A 206 8.59 -0.99 -27.09
C MET A 206 8.56 -1.26 -28.59
N ASN A 207 8.10 -2.44 -29.00
CA ASN A 207 8.02 -2.85 -30.40
C ASN A 207 6.74 -2.35 -31.12
N LEU A 208 5.81 -1.71 -30.40
CA LEU A 208 4.61 -1.12 -31.01
C LEU A 208 4.95 0.15 -31.80
N GLU A 209 4.17 0.43 -32.86
CA GLU A 209 4.31 1.65 -33.69
C GLU A 209 4.20 2.95 -32.87
N LYS A 210 3.38 2.93 -31.82
CA LYS A 210 3.26 4.00 -30.83
C LYS A 210 3.45 3.40 -29.43
N PRO A 211 4.66 3.49 -28.85
CA PRO A 211 4.90 2.99 -27.51
C PRO A 211 4.05 3.75 -26.49
N ASP A 212 3.32 3.01 -25.65
CA ASP A 212 2.64 3.57 -24.50
C ASP A 212 3.59 3.61 -23.31
N PHE A 213 4.27 4.74 -23.16
CA PHE A 213 5.32 4.92 -22.16
C PHE A 213 4.79 4.88 -20.71
N ILE A 214 3.50 5.17 -20.47
CA ILE A 214 2.92 5.15 -19.12
C ILE A 214 2.93 3.71 -18.58
N ASN A 215 2.42 2.78 -19.37
CA ASN A 215 2.37 1.36 -19.00
C ASN A 215 3.77 0.76 -18.90
N VAL A 216 4.70 1.17 -19.78
CA VAL A 216 6.10 0.73 -19.73
C VAL A 216 6.77 1.18 -18.43
N CYS A 217 6.58 2.45 -18.03
CA CYS A 217 7.13 2.96 -16.78
C CYS A 217 6.53 2.28 -15.56
N GLN A 218 5.23 1.99 -15.55
CA GLN A 218 4.61 1.19 -14.49
C GLN A 218 5.27 -0.19 -14.37
N CYS A 219 5.47 -0.89 -15.49
CA CYS A 219 6.16 -2.18 -15.49
C CYS A 219 7.58 -2.05 -14.94
N LEU A 220 8.33 -1.04 -15.37
CA LEU A 220 9.71 -0.81 -14.96
C LEU A 220 9.85 -0.50 -13.47
N ILE A 221 8.87 0.19 -12.87
CA ILE A 221 8.82 0.39 -11.42
C ILE A 221 8.67 -0.95 -10.70
N PHE A 222 7.82 -1.86 -11.19
CA PHE A 222 7.67 -3.19 -10.58
C PHE A 222 8.88 -4.12 -10.79
N LEU A 223 9.65 -3.88 -11.84
CA LEU A 223 10.91 -4.59 -12.11
C LEU A 223 12.08 -4.06 -11.25
N ASP A 224 11.95 -2.87 -10.66
CA ASP A 224 13.03 -2.12 -10.01
C ASP A 224 14.26 -1.91 -10.94
N ASP A 225 14.03 -1.67 -12.25
CA ASP A 225 15.09 -1.47 -13.26
C ASP A 225 15.28 0.04 -13.63
N PRO A 226 16.13 0.82 -12.92
CA PRO A 226 16.26 2.27 -13.13
C PRO A 226 16.97 2.65 -14.43
N GLN A 227 17.87 1.80 -14.94
CA GLN A 227 18.65 2.08 -16.15
C GLN A 227 17.75 2.16 -17.39
N ALA A 228 16.84 1.20 -17.54
CA ALA A 228 15.92 1.18 -18.68
C ALA A 228 14.96 2.39 -18.68
N VAL A 229 14.57 2.90 -17.52
CA VAL A 229 13.78 4.14 -17.42
C VAL A 229 14.58 5.36 -17.87
N SER A 230 15.85 5.48 -17.44
CA SER A 230 16.71 6.58 -17.90
C SER A 230 16.92 6.56 -19.41
N ASP A 231 17.10 5.38 -20.01
CA ASP A 231 17.28 5.24 -21.46
C ASP A 231 16.03 5.68 -22.24
N ILE A 232 14.83 5.35 -21.74
CA ILE A 232 13.55 5.78 -22.32
C ILE A 232 13.38 7.30 -22.22
N LEU A 233 13.66 7.87 -21.06
CA LEU A 233 13.60 9.32 -20.85
C LEU A 233 14.56 10.05 -21.79
N GLU A 234 15.77 9.52 -21.98
CA GLU A 234 16.75 10.09 -22.92
C GLU A 234 16.26 10.00 -24.37
N LYS A 235 15.67 8.87 -24.79
CA LYS A 235 15.09 8.74 -26.13
C LYS A 235 13.97 9.76 -26.38
N LEU A 236 13.11 9.99 -25.40
CA LEU A 236 12.03 10.97 -25.49
C LEU A 236 12.52 12.42 -25.56
N VAL A 237 13.64 12.71 -24.90
CA VAL A 237 14.32 14.01 -24.98
C VAL A 237 14.95 14.20 -26.36
N LYS A 238 15.58 13.16 -26.92
CA LYS A 238 16.13 13.19 -28.30
C LYS A 238 15.04 13.38 -29.36
N GLU A 239 13.83 12.90 -29.10
CA GLU A 239 12.65 13.05 -29.98
C GLU A 239 11.86 14.35 -29.73
N ASP A 240 12.36 15.28 -28.90
CA ASP A 240 11.71 16.55 -28.51
C ASP A 240 10.30 16.43 -27.89
N ASN A 241 9.91 15.24 -27.42
CA ASN A 241 8.58 14.96 -26.87
C ASN A 241 8.52 15.20 -25.34
N LEU A 242 8.77 16.45 -24.94
CA LEU A 242 8.89 16.85 -23.53
C LEU A 242 7.60 16.66 -22.71
N LEU A 243 6.43 16.75 -23.32
CA LEU A 243 5.16 16.58 -22.59
C LEU A 243 4.99 15.17 -22.06
N MET A 244 5.33 14.16 -22.88
CA MET A 244 5.29 12.76 -22.48
C MET A 244 6.36 12.48 -21.43
N ALA A 245 7.57 13.04 -21.60
CA ALA A 245 8.63 12.92 -20.60
C ALA A 245 8.21 13.50 -19.23
N TYR A 246 7.54 14.65 -19.19
CA TYR A 246 7.05 15.20 -17.92
C TYR A 246 5.98 14.34 -17.27
N GLN A 247 5.04 13.78 -18.05
CA GLN A 247 4.03 12.86 -17.51
C GLN A 247 4.70 11.65 -16.86
N ILE A 248 5.68 11.05 -17.54
CA ILE A 248 6.46 9.94 -16.99
C ILE A 248 7.18 10.35 -15.71
N CYS A 249 7.82 11.51 -15.68
CA CYS A 249 8.52 11.99 -14.48
C CYS A 249 7.56 12.19 -13.29
N PHE A 250 6.34 12.69 -13.52
CA PHE A 250 5.32 12.81 -12.46
C PHE A 250 4.81 11.44 -12.00
N ASP A 251 4.55 10.52 -12.93
CA ASP A 251 4.12 9.15 -12.62
C ASP A 251 5.20 8.38 -11.84
N LEU A 252 6.47 8.56 -12.22
CA LEU A 252 7.62 8.01 -11.52
C LEU A 252 7.71 8.58 -10.10
N TYR A 253 7.56 9.90 -9.93
CA TYR A 253 7.61 10.51 -8.61
C TYR A 253 6.49 10.01 -7.69
N GLU A 254 5.26 9.85 -8.19
CA GLU A 254 4.13 9.36 -7.38
C GLU A 254 4.23 7.86 -7.06
N SER A 255 4.73 7.06 -8.00
CA SER A 255 4.64 5.60 -7.93
C SER A 255 5.94 4.90 -7.51
N ALA A 256 7.11 5.47 -7.80
CA ALA A 256 8.39 4.80 -7.54
C ALA A 256 8.90 5.00 -6.11
N SER A 257 9.82 4.14 -5.69
CA SER A 257 10.50 4.28 -4.40
C SER A 257 11.55 5.40 -4.44
N GLN A 258 11.85 5.99 -3.28
CA GLN A 258 12.83 7.07 -3.18
C GLN A 258 14.24 6.65 -3.64
N GLN A 259 14.62 5.40 -3.37
CA GLN A 259 15.87 4.82 -3.85
C GLN A 259 15.90 4.77 -5.39
N PHE A 260 14.80 4.34 -6.01
CA PHE A 260 14.67 4.27 -7.46
C PHE A 260 14.81 5.66 -8.09
N LEU A 261 14.11 6.67 -7.54
CA LEU A 261 14.19 8.05 -8.01
C LEU A 261 15.61 8.60 -7.90
N SER A 262 16.29 8.38 -6.77
CA SER A 262 17.68 8.80 -6.58
C SER A 262 18.62 8.17 -7.60
N SER A 263 18.47 6.86 -7.90
CA SER A 263 19.26 6.18 -8.92
C SER A 263 18.99 6.71 -10.34
N VAL A 264 17.73 6.97 -10.69
CA VAL A 264 17.37 7.55 -12.00
C VAL A 264 17.96 8.97 -12.13
N ILE A 265 17.87 9.80 -11.10
CA ILE A 265 18.46 11.15 -11.09
C ILE A 265 19.99 11.07 -11.26
N GLN A 266 20.64 10.11 -10.59
CA GLN A 266 22.08 9.91 -10.72
C GLN A 266 22.46 9.47 -12.14
N ASN A 267 21.74 8.51 -12.73
CA ASN A 267 21.98 8.06 -14.11
C ASN A 267 21.80 9.21 -15.11
N LEU A 268 20.73 9.99 -14.98
CA LEU A 268 20.48 11.16 -15.84
C LEU A 268 21.60 12.21 -15.73
N ARG A 269 22.18 12.40 -14.53
CA ARG A 269 23.34 13.28 -14.33
C ARG A 269 24.62 12.73 -14.97
N THR A 270 24.88 11.43 -14.82
CA THR A 270 26.08 10.78 -15.37
C THR A 270 26.09 10.76 -16.88
N VAL A 271 24.95 10.49 -17.52
CA VAL A 271 24.80 10.48 -18.98
C VAL A 271 24.92 11.89 -19.59
N GLY A 272 24.53 12.93 -18.84
CA GLY A 272 24.66 14.34 -19.25
C GLY A 272 26.09 14.92 -19.17
N THR A 273 27.03 14.23 -18.52
CA THR A 273 28.46 14.58 -18.54
C THR A 273 29.15 13.91 -19.73
N PRO A 274 29.66 14.65 -20.73
CA PRO A 274 30.53 14.05 -21.73
C PRO A 274 31.77 13.52 -21.00
N LEU A 275 31.97 12.20 -21.03
CA LEU A 275 33.17 11.54 -20.52
C LEU A 275 34.40 12.24 -21.10
N ALA A 276 35.17 12.90 -20.25
CA ALA A 276 36.58 13.13 -20.53
C ALA A 276 37.21 11.75 -20.70
N SER A 277 37.65 11.44 -21.91
CA SER A 277 38.34 10.21 -22.27
C SER A 277 39.49 9.95 -21.29
N VAL A 278 39.34 8.96 -20.42
CA VAL A 278 40.47 8.36 -19.73
C VAL A 278 41.13 7.39 -20.73
N PRO A 279 42.46 7.47 -20.98
CA PRO A 279 43.13 6.58 -21.92
C PRO A 279 43.01 5.13 -21.45
N GLY A 280 42.75 4.23 -22.41
CA GLY A 280 42.28 2.87 -22.16
C GLY A 280 43.19 1.95 -21.34
N SER A 281 42.58 0.89 -20.83
CA SER A 281 43.28 -0.32 -20.43
C SER A 281 42.47 -1.53 -20.88
N THR A 282 43.00 -2.21 -21.90
CA THR A 282 42.69 -3.59 -22.24
C THR A 282 43.98 -4.40 -22.13
N ASN A 283 43.87 -5.55 -21.47
CA ASN A 283 44.66 -6.78 -21.61
C ASN A 283 45.70 -7.12 -20.52
N THR A 284 45.30 -8.05 -19.65
CA THR A 284 45.94 -9.35 -19.34
C THR A 284 47.48 -9.45 -19.36
N GLY A 285 48.06 -9.53 -18.14
CA GLY A 285 49.02 -10.55 -17.68
C GLY A 285 50.40 -10.69 -18.35
N THR A 286 51.47 -10.26 -17.66
CA THR A 286 52.71 -11.02 -17.32
C THR A 286 53.65 -10.18 -16.43
N VAL A 287 54.49 -10.84 -15.62
CA VAL A 287 55.19 -10.37 -14.41
C VAL A 287 56.64 -9.85 -14.72
N PRO A 288 57.51 -9.42 -13.76
CA PRO A 288 57.87 -8.04 -13.36
C PRO A 288 59.37 -7.65 -13.52
N GLY A 289 59.73 -6.41 -13.14
CA GLY A 289 61.11 -5.93 -12.84
C GLY A 289 61.50 -4.72 -13.70
N SER A 290 62.21 -3.67 -13.25
CA SER A 290 62.96 -3.36 -12.02
C SER A 290 63.40 -1.88 -12.09
N GLU A 291 63.61 -1.24 -10.93
CA GLU A 291 64.44 -0.03 -10.68
C GLU A 291 63.94 1.34 -11.23
N ARG A 292 64.18 2.52 -10.64
CA ARG A 292 64.48 3.08 -9.30
C ARG A 292 64.65 4.59 -9.58
N GLU A 293 64.12 5.48 -8.73
CA GLU A 293 64.62 6.84 -8.41
C GLU A 293 64.70 7.89 -9.56
N SER A 294 64.50 9.21 -9.40
CA SER A 294 64.38 10.11 -8.24
C SER A 294 63.90 11.51 -8.70
N ASP A 295 63.25 12.21 -7.75
CA ASP A 295 63.26 13.64 -7.38
C ASP A 295 63.32 14.80 -8.41
N SER A 296 62.36 15.73 -8.26
CA SER A 296 62.51 17.11 -7.71
C SER A 296 61.52 18.09 -8.37
N MET A 297 60.52 18.61 -7.63
CA MET A 297 60.50 19.89 -6.86
C MET A 297 60.50 21.14 -7.77
N GLU A 298 59.36 21.84 -7.89
CA GLU A 298 59.07 23.22 -7.38
C GLU A 298 58.55 24.02 -8.60
N THR A 299 57.69 25.04 -8.55
CA THR A 299 57.02 25.85 -7.54
C THR A 299 55.83 26.56 -8.22
N GLU A 300 54.89 27.04 -7.41
CA GLU A 300 53.72 27.86 -7.78
C GLU A 300 54.11 29.18 -8.49
N GLU A 301 53.24 29.72 -9.35
CA GLU A 301 52.72 31.08 -9.14
C GLU A 301 51.52 31.43 -10.05
N LYS A 302 50.78 32.41 -9.56
CA LYS A 302 49.36 32.73 -9.77
C LYS A 302 49.09 33.69 -10.94
N THR A 303 47.83 33.60 -11.39
CA THR A 303 46.91 34.69 -11.81
C THR A 303 47.18 35.49 -13.09
N GLY A 304 46.34 35.21 -14.10
CA GLY A 304 45.31 36.17 -14.56
C GLY A 304 45.69 37.15 -15.68
N SER A 305 45.16 36.94 -16.88
CA SER A 305 44.30 37.94 -17.54
C SER A 305 43.62 37.37 -18.79
N VAL A 306 42.44 37.93 -19.05
CA VAL A 306 41.42 37.57 -20.03
C VAL A 306 41.85 37.95 -21.45
N LEU A 307 41.68 37.04 -22.42
CA LEU A 307 41.50 37.38 -23.84
C LEU A 307 40.39 36.50 -24.43
N VAL A 308 39.26 37.16 -24.74
CA VAL A 308 38.09 36.61 -25.42
C VAL A 308 38.45 36.32 -26.88
N GLY A 309 38.30 35.06 -27.29
CA GLY A 309 38.46 34.60 -28.67
C GLY A 309 37.46 33.48 -28.97
N LYS A 310 36.25 33.88 -29.37
CA LYS A 310 35.15 33.14 -30.02
C LYS A 310 35.35 31.62 -30.25
N THR A 311 34.63 30.81 -29.47
CA THR A 311 34.20 29.47 -29.89
C THR A 311 32.88 29.56 -30.67
N PRO A 312 32.71 28.75 -31.74
CA PRO A 312 31.48 28.72 -32.52
C PRO A 312 30.33 28.09 -31.71
N GLU A 313 29.15 28.69 -31.84
CA GLU A 313 27.90 28.28 -31.24
C GLU A 313 27.53 26.83 -31.60
N VAL A 314 27.47 25.97 -30.59
CA VAL A 314 26.64 24.77 -30.57
C VAL A 314 25.61 25.00 -29.47
N SER A 315 24.33 24.83 -29.79
CA SER A 315 23.16 25.16 -28.98
C SER A 315 23.22 24.66 -27.52
N PRO A 316 22.87 25.49 -26.51
CA PRO A 316 22.88 25.12 -25.09
C PRO A 316 21.61 24.41 -24.59
N GLU A 317 20.68 24.02 -25.47
CA GLU A 317 19.32 23.56 -25.09
C GLU A 317 19.19 22.21 -24.33
N PRO A 318 20.04 21.17 -24.48
CA PRO A 318 19.80 19.89 -23.81
C PRO A 318 20.02 19.93 -22.28
N LYS A 319 20.76 20.92 -21.77
CA LYS A 319 21.04 21.05 -20.33
C LYS A 319 19.82 21.57 -19.56
N ASP A 320 19.05 22.50 -20.13
CA ASP A 320 17.89 23.09 -19.47
C ASP A 320 16.71 22.10 -19.36
N GLN A 321 16.53 21.25 -20.37
CA GLN A 321 15.50 20.21 -20.37
C GLN A 321 15.79 19.13 -19.31
N THR A 322 17.06 18.74 -19.19
CA THR A 322 17.53 17.78 -18.18
C THR A 322 17.32 18.32 -16.76
N LEU A 323 17.62 19.61 -16.53
CA LEU A 323 17.38 20.26 -15.23
C LEU A 323 15.90 20.33 -14.88
N LYS A 324 15.01 20.60 -15.85
CA LYS A 324 13.56 20.58 -15.62
C LYS A 324 13.05 19.20 -15.20
N MET A 325 13.54 18.12 -15.82
CA MET A 325 13.18 16.76 -15.43
C MET A 325 13.70 16.41 -14.04
N ILE A 326 14.96 16.79 -13.71
CA ILE A 326 15.52 16.60 -12.38
C ILE A 326 14.66 17.31 -11.33
N LYS A 327 14.15 18.51 -11.62
CA LYS A 327 13.30 19.26 -10.70
C LYS A 327 11.90 18.65 -10.51
N ILE A 328 11.40 17.89 -11.49
CA ILE A 328 10.16 17.11 -11.34
C ILE A 328 10.44 15.85 -10.52
N LEU A 329 11.51 15.12 -10.84
CA LEU A 329 11.91 13.89 -10.14
C LEU A 329 12.33 14.14 -8.70
N SER A 330 12.88 15.33 -8.39
CA SER A 330 13.18 15.74 -7.01
C SER A 330 11.92 16.06 -6.20
N GLY A 331 10.75 16.20 -6.82
CA GLY A 331 9.49 16.44 -6.11
C GLY A 331 9.23 17.89 -5.70
N GLU A 332 10.23 18.78 -5.77
CA GLU A 332 10.10 20.20 -5.37
C GLU A 332 8.89 20.88 -6.03
N MET A 333 8.71 20.68 -7.34
CA MET A 333 7.57 21.25 -8.06
C MET A 333 6.25 20.65 -7.59
N ALA A 334 6.17 19.33 -7.40
CA ALA A 334 4.94 18.68 -6.96
C ALA A 334 4.52 19.19 -5.57
N ILE A 335 5.47 19.32 -4.66
CA ILE A 335 5.26 19.85 -3.31
C ILE A 335 4.78 21.30 -3.36
N GLU A 336 5.45 22.18 -4.12
CA GLU A 336 5.05 23.59 -4.26
C GLU A 336 3.62 23.72 -4.84
N LEU A 337 3.27 22.89 -5.82
CA LEU A 337 1.94 22.89 -6.43
C LEU A 337 0.86 22.40 -5.46
N HIS A 338 1.12 21.33 -4.73
CA HIS A 338 0.22 20.84 -3.69
C HIS A 338 0.05 21.85 -2.55
N LEU A 339 1.13 22.50 -2.12
CA LEU A 339 1.11 23.55 -1.11
C LEU A 339 0.23 24.74 -1.57
N GLN A 340 0.42 25.22 -2.81
CA GLN A 340 -0.42 26.29 -3.36
C GLN A 340 -1.90 25.91 -3.43
N PHE A 341 -2.21 24.65 -3.73
CA PHE A 341 -3.57 24.15 -3.74
C PHE A 341 -4.20 24.17 -2.34
N LEU A 342 -3.49 23.64 -1.33
CA LEU A 342 -3.98 23.55 0.04
C LEU A 342 -4.15 24.92 0.70
N ILE A 343 -3.23 25.86 0.44
CA ILE A 343 -3.33 27.23 0.97
C ILE A 343 -4.56 27.96 0.38
N ARG A 344 -4.81 27.81 -0.93
CA ARG A 344 -5.92 28.52 -1.60
C ARG A 344 -7.29 27.93 -1.28
N ASN A 345 -7.39 26.61 -1.13
CA ASN A 345 -8.65 25.90 -0.95
C ASN A 345 -8.83 25.38 0.47
N ASN A 346 -8.52 26.19 1.47
CA ASN A 346 -8.71 25.78 2.85
C ASN A 346 -10.18 25.93 3.29
N ASN A 347 -10.89 24.79 3.40
CA ASN A 347 -12.29 24.72 3.84
C ASN A 347 -12.45 24.19 5.29
N THR A 348 -11.40 24.26 6.11
CA THR A 348 -11.48 23.84 7.52
C THR A 348 -12.37 24.76 8.34
N ASP A 349 -13.20 24.18 9.22
CA ASP A 349 -14.01 24.94 10.16
C ASP A 349 -13.32 25.11 11.53
N LEU A 350 -12.90 26.33 11.84
CA LEU A 350 -12.30 26.69 13.13
C LEU A 350 -13.27 26.56 14.31
N MET A 351 -14.60 26.54 14.08
CA MET A 351 -15.59 26.39 15.15
C MET A 351 -15.59 24.99 15.75
N ILE A 352 -15.34 23.94 14.95
CA ILE A 352 -15.20 22.57 15.45
C ILE A 352 -14.07 22.52 16.48
N LEU A 353 -12.93 23.10 16.16
CA LEU A 353 -11.77 23.19 17.05
C LEU A 353 -12.06 24.01 18.31
N LYS A 354 -12.81 25.12 18.22
CA LYS A 354 -13.22 25.90 19.39
C LYS A 354 -14.12 25.10 20.34
N ASN A 355 -15.12 24.41 19.81
CA ASN A 355 -16.01 23.57 20.61
C ASN A 355 -15.24 22.45 21.32
N THR A 356 -14.33 21.80 20.60
CA THR A 356 -13.48 20.74 21.17
C THR A 356 -12.52 21.29 22.22
N LYS A 357 -11.92 22.47 21.99
CA LYS A 357 -11.06 23.15 22.97
C LYS A 357 -11.83 23.47 24.26
N ASP A 358 -13.04 24.02 24.15
CA ASP A 358 -13.85 24.45 25.32
C ASP A 358 -14.36 23.25 26.15
N ALA A 359 -14.61 22.12 25.51
CA ALA A 359 -14.98 20.87 26.17
C ALA A 359 -13.81 20.22 26.93
N VAL A 360 -12.57 20.46 26.49
CA VAL A 360 -11.38 19.74 26.95
C VAL A 360 -10.69 20.43 28.13
N ARG A 361 -10.50 19.67 29.22
CA ARG A 361 -9.79 20.13 30.44
C ARG A 361 -8.55 19.31 30.82
N ASN A 362 -8.41 18.09 30.29
CA ASN A 362 -7.34 17.15 30.67
C ASN A 362 -6.11 17.26 29.76
N SER A 363 -4.92 16.97 30.29
CA SER A 363 -3.65 17.05 29.54
C SER A 363 -3.58 16.12 28.31
N VAL A 364 -4.13 14.91 28.40
CA VAL A 364 -4.16 13.96 27.26
C VAL A 364 -5.06 14.48 26.14
N CYS A 365 -6.20 15.05 26.51
CA CYS A 365 -7.11 15.67 25.55
C CYS A 365 -6.51 16.95 24.95
N HIS A 366 -5.70 17.71 25.70
CA HIS A 366 -4.94 18.84 25.16
C HIS A 366 -4.02 18.38 24.03
N THR A 367 -3.25 17.30 24.26
CA THR A 367 -2.42 16.67 23.22
C THR A 367 -3.26 16.24 22.01
N ALA A 368 -4.43 15.62 22.24
CA ALA A 368 -5.33 15.24 21.16
C ALA A 368 -5.78 16.44 20.32
N THR A 369 -6.17 17.55 20.95
CA THR A 369 -6.64 18.75 20.26
C THR A 369 -5.56 19.41 19.40
N VAL A 370 -4.30 19.47 19.87
CA VAL A 370 -3.21 20.01 19.05
C VAL A 370 -2.87 19.11 17.87
N ILE A 371 -2.97 17.78 18.04
CA ILE A 371 -2.80 16.82 16.94
C ILE A 371 -3.96 16.94 15.94
N ALA A 372 -5.21 17.02 16.40
CA ALA A 372 -6.37 17.18 15.53
C ALA A 372 -6.28 18.46 14.70
N ASN A 373 -5.90 19.59 15.32
CA ASN A 373 -5.60 20.84 14.61
C ASN A 373 -4.53 20.64 13.53
N SER A 374 -3.47 19.90 13.86
CA SER A 374 -2.38 19.61 12.91
C SER A 374 -2.84 18.81 11.69
N PHE A 375 -3.75 17.86 11.87
CA PHE A 375 -4.32 17.08 10.77
C PHE A 375 -5.28 17.92 9.92
N MET A 376 -6.17 18.68 10.55
CA MET A 376 -7.12 19.56 9.85
C MET A 376 -6.40 20.57 8.96
N HIS A 377 -5.32 21.16 9.46
CA HIS A 377 -4.53 22.18 8.75
C HIS A 377 -3.26 21.65 8.10
N CYS A 378 -3.18 20.34 7.81
CA CYS A 378 -2.01 19.74 7.19
C CYS A 378 -1.69 20.41 5.83
N GLY A 379 -0.51 21.02 5.72
CA GLY A 379 -0.04 21.70 4.50
C GLY A 379 -0.77 23.00 4.14
N THR A 380 -1.67 23.52 4.99
CA THR A 380 -2.35 24.80 4.72
C THR A 380 -1.59 26.01 5.28
N THR A 381 -0.51 25.79 6.05
CA THR A 381 0.31 26.83 6.70
C THR A 381 -0.45 27.77 7.64
N SER A 382 -1.68 27.41 8.03
CA SER A 382 -2.52 28.24 8.89
C SER A 382 -2.28 27.88 10.36
N ASP A 383 -1.54 28.74 11.06
CA ASP A 383 -1.24 28.59 12.48
C ASP A 383 -2.10 29.51 13.37
N GLN A 384 -3.18 30.07 12.82
CA GLN A 384 -4.07 31.00 13.52
C GLN A 384 -4.60 30.42 14.84
N PHE A 385 -4.98 29.14 14.85
CA PHE A 385 -5.45 28.47 16.07
C PHE A 385 -4.38 28.45 17.17
N LEU A 386 -3.11 28.25 16.83
CA LEU A 386 -2.02 28.23 17.81
C LEU A 386 -1.71 29.64 18.33
N ARG A 387 -1.69 30.63 17.42
CA ARG A 387 -1.45 32.04 17.78
C ARG A 387 -2.53 32.61 18.69
N ASP A 388 -3.80 32.34 18.39
CA ASP A 388 -4.94 32.83 19.17
C ASP A 388 -5.01 32.20 20.58
N ASN A 389 -4.34 31.05 20.77
CA ASN A 389 -4.46 30.23 21.98
C ASN A 389 -3.12 30.00 22.70
N LEU A 390 -2.17 30.94 22.59
CA LEU A 390 -0.84 30.86 23.21
C LEU A 390 -0.90 30.59 24.73
N GLU A 391 -1.81 31.22 25.47
CA GLU A 391 -1.98 30.99 26.92
C GLU A 391 -2.43 29.55 27.23
N TRP A 392 -3.23 28.95 26.35
CA TRP A 392 -3.68 27.58 26.49
C TRP A 392 -2.55 26.61 26.15
N LEU A 393 -1.76 26.89 25.10
CA LEU A 393 -0.56 26.13 24.74
C LEU A 393 0.52 26.18 25.82
N ALA A 394 0.66 27.31 26.52
CA ALA A 394 1.61 27.48 27.63
C ALA A 394 1.33 26.54 28.82
N ARG A 395 0.11 26.01 28.92
CA ARG A 395 -0.25 25.00 29.94
C ARG A 395 0.30 23.62 29.64
N ALA A 396 0.74 23.36 28.41
CA ALA A 396 1.37 22.10 28.04
C ALA A 396 2.67 21.90 28.84
N THR A 397 2.91 20.69 29.33
CA THR A 397 4.14 20.32 30.06
C THR A 397 4.83 19.13 29.38
N ASN A 398 6.16 19.08 29.47
CA ASN A 398 6.99 17.96 28.98
C ASN A 398 6.64 17.53 27.54
N TRP A 399 6.20 16.28 27.36
CA TRP A 399 5.85 15.70 26.05
C TRP A 399 4.67 16.38 25.36
N ALA A 400 3.76 17.04 26.08
CA ALA A 400 2.73 17.85 25.43
C ALA A 400 3.33 19.09 24.74
N LYS A 401 4.42 19.67 25.27
CA LYS A 401 5.18 20.71 24.56
C LYS A 401 5.90 20.15 23.35
N PHE A 402 6.49 18.95 23.46
CA PHE A 402 7.11 18.26 22.33
C PHE A 402 6.12 18.05 21.18
N THR A 403 4.93 17.50 21.46
CA THR A 403 3.86 17.31 20.47
C THR A 403 3.33 18.64 19.93
N ALA A 404 3.18 19.67 20.78
CA ALA A 404 2.76 20.99 20.33
C ALA A 404 3.75 21.57 19.30
N THR A 405 5.06 21.48 19.55
CA THR A 405 6.06 21.94 18.57
C THR A 405 6.11 21.06 17.33
N ALA A 406 6.00 19.73 17.49
CA ALA A 406 5.92 18.78 16.38
C ALA A 406 4.72 19.05 15.44
N SER A 407 3.60 19.48 16.01
CA SER A 407 2.37 19.80 15.27
C SER A 407 2.55 20.92 14.25
N LEU A 408 3.45 21.89 14.50
CA LEU A 408 3.78 22.92 13.52
C LEU A 408 4.40 22.31 12.26
N GLY A 409 5.20 21.25 12.40
CA GLY A 409 5.79 20.55 11.26
C GLY A 409 4.74 19.95 10.32
N VAL A 410 3.63 19.46 10.87
CA VAL A 410 2.52 18.92 10.06
C VAL A 410 1.73 20.04 9.37
N ILE A 411 1.47 21.14 10.07
CA ILE A 411 0.73 22.30 9.52
C ILE A 411 1.53 22.95 8.38
N HIS A 412 2.85 23.06 8.55
CA HIS A 412 3.78 23.63 7.57
C HIS A 412 4.41 22.60 6.63
N LYS A 413 3.84 21.39 6.54
CA LYS A 413 4.31 20.34 5.63
C LYS A 413 4.36 20.86 4.19
N GLY A 414 5.51 20.67 3.53
CA GLY A 414 5.75 21.08 2.15
C GLY A 414 6.34 22.49 1.99
N HIS A 415 6.51 23.28 3.07
CA HIS A 415 7.08 24.62 2.96
C HIS A 415 8.61 24.63 3.04
N GLU A 416 9.30 24.06 2.05
CA GLU A 416 10.74 23.73 2.14
C GLU A 416 11.67 24.95 2.33
N LYS A 417 11.40 26.08 1.66
CA LYS A 417 12.31 27.24 1.65
C LYS A 417 12.27 28.07 2.92
N GLU A 418 11.08 28.26 3.50
CA GLU A 418 10.87 29.12 4.66
C GLU A 418 10.73 28.34 5.98
N ALA A 419 10.67 27.01 5.94
CA ALA A 419 10.52 26.16 7.12
C ALA A 419 11.57 26.47 8.19
N LEU A 420 12.84 26.62 7.81
CA LEU A 420 13.93 26.86 8.75
C LEU A 420 13.79 28.23 9.43
N GLN A 421 13.33 29.26 8.70
CA GLN A 421 13.09 30.59 9.25
C GLN A 421 11.88 30.60 10.20
N LEU A 422 10.80 29.93 9.84
CA LEU A 422 9.60 29.80 10.67
C LEU A 422 9.89 29.03 11.97
N MET A 423 10.66 27.95 11.86
CA MET A 423 11.02 27.09 12.99
C MET A 423 12.19 27.62 13.81
N ALA A 424 12.92 28.65 13.34
CA ALA A 424 14.07 29.21 14.03
C ALA A 424 13.78 29.67 15.47
N THR A 425 12.53 29.98 15.81
CA THR A 425 12.11 30.34 17.18
C THR A 425 12.04 29.12 18.11
N TYR A 426 11.83 27.93 17.56
CA TYR A 426 11.65 26.67 18.28
C TYR A 426 12.86 25.74 18.19
N LEU A 427 13.80 26.02 17.28
CA LEU A 427 15.06 25.29 17.12
C LEU A 427 16.07 25.68 18.20
N PRO A 428 16.99 24.75 18.56
CA PRO A 428 18.04 25.03 19.54
C PRO A 428 18.92 26.19 19.05
N LYS A 429 19.12 27.18 19.92
CA LYS A 429 20.02 28.33 19.74
C LYS A 429 20.88 28.47 20.99
N ASP A 430 22.15 28.82 20.83
CA ASP A 430 23.11 28.99 21.93
C ASP A 430 22.71 30.02 23.03
N THR A 431 21.62 30.77 22.82
CA THR A 431 21.23 31.91 23.67
C THR A 431 19.78 31.87 24.17
N SER A 432 19.04 30.77 24.00
CA SER A 432 17.61 30.71 24.39
C SER A 432 17.36 29.86 25.65
N PRO A 433 16.58 30.33 26.64
CA PRO A 433 16.11 29.53 27.77
C PRO A 433 14.91 28.65 27.34
N GLY A 434 15.07 27.89 26.25
CA GLY A 434 14.08 26.96 25.72
C GLY A 434 13.98 25.69 26.55
N SER A 435 12.80 25.06 26.59
CA SER A 435 12.68 23.71 27.15
C SER A 435 13.24 22.70 26.16
N ALA A 436 14.05 21.74 26.61
CA ALA A 436 14.62 20.69 25.75
C ALA A 436 13.55 19.91 24.94
N TYR A 437 12.32 19.80 25.46
CA TYR A 437 11.18 19.20 24.74
C TYR A 437 10.74 20.00 23.53
N GLN A 438 10.80 21.33 23.61
CA GLN A 438 10.46 22.22 22.51
C GLN A 438 11.53 22.15 21.43
N GLU A 439 12.80 22.14 21.81
CA GLU A 439 13.94 22.02 20.87
C GLU A 439 13.91 20.66 20.15
N GLY A 440 13.73 19.57 20.89
CA GLY A 440 13.57 18.23 20.31
C GLY A 440 12.34 18.15 19.39
N GLY A 441 11.20 18.71 19.82
CA GLY A 441 9.99 18.78 19.00
C GLY A 441 10.17 19.64 17.74
N GLY A 442 11.02 20.67 17.79
CA GLY A 442 11.39 21.51 16.66
C GLY A 442 12.20 20.77 15.60
N LEU A 443 13.18 19.96 16.01
CA LEU A 443 13.94 19.10 15.09
C LEU A 443 13.05 18.01 14.47
N TYR A 444 12.14 17.44 15.26
CA TYR A 444 11.18 16.46 14.75
C TYR A 444 10.20 17.08 13.73
N ALA A 445 9.69 18.28 14.01
CA ALA A 445 8.87 19.05 13.07
C ALA A 445 9.61 19.34 11.76
N LEU A 446 10.89 19.70 11.81
CA LEU A 446 11.69 19.93 10.62
C LEU A 446 11.81 18.67 9.76
N GLY A 447 12.00 17.50 10.38
CA GLY A 447 11.98 16.23 9.66
C GLY A 447 10.62 15.85 9.06
N LEU A 448 9.51 16.21 9.72
CA LEU A 448 8.15 16.00 9.16
C LEU A 448 7.88 16.86 7.92
N ILE A 449 8.41 18.09 7.88
CA ILE A 449 8.30 18.97 6.71
C ILE A 449 9.10 18.41 5.54
N HIS A 450 10.33 17.96 5.80
CA HIS A 450 11.27 17.47 4.79
C HIS A 450 11.28 15.95 4.64
N ALA A 451 10.20 15.27 5.02
CA ALA A 451 10.11 13.82 4.88
C ALA A 451 10.29 13.40 3.41
N ASN A 452 11.19 12.44 3.16
CA ASN A 452 11.66 11.95 1.85
C ASN A 452 12.48 12.94 1.00
N HIS A 453 12.45 14.24 1.34
CA HIS A 453 13.07 15.33 0.56
C HIS A 453 14.24 15.95 1.33
N GLY A 454 14.95 15.13 2.09
CA GLY A 454 16.12 15.53 2.83
C GLY A 454 17.30 15.83 1.91
N GLY A 455 17.40 17.08 1.43
CA GLY A 455 18.64 17.62 0.87
C GLY A 455 19.54 18.13 1.99
N ASP A 456 19.85 19.42 1.95
CA ASP A 456 20.70 20.13 2.92
C ASP A 456 20.25 19.99 4.39
N ILE A 457 18.96 19.71 4.61
CA ILE A 457 18.37 19.52 5.94
C ILE A 457 18.89 18.24 6.61
N ILE A 458 19.25 17.20 5.85
CA ILE A 458 19.88 16.01 6.42
C ILE A 458 21.19 16.41 7.11
N ASP A 459 22.03 17.18 6.42
CA ASP A 459 23.34 17.57 6.95
C ASP A 459 23.18 18.56 8.12
N TYR A 460 22.18 19.44 8.08
CA TYR A 460 21.82 20.28 9.21
C TYR A 460 21.42 19.44 10.44
N LEU A 461 20.49 18.50 10.29
CA LEU A 461 20.04 17.62 11.37
C LEU A 461 21.18 16.73 11.89
N LEU A 462 22.02 16.21 10.99
CA LEU A 462 23.20 15.41 11.33
C LEU A 462 24.18 16.20 12.21
N ASN A 463 24.47 17.45 11.84
CA ASN A 463 25.33 18.33 12.64
C ASN A 463 24.71 18.65 14.01
N GLN A 464 23.39 18.89 14.07
CA GLN A 464 22.69 19.12 15.33
C GLN A 464 22.72 17.87 16.23
N LEU A 465 22.56 16.66 15.68
CA LEU A 465 22.67 15.42 16.45
C LEU A 465 24.07 15.21 17.01
N LYS A 466 25.09 15.47 16.19
CA LYS A 466 26.49 15.28 16.58
C LYS A 466 26.89 16.21 17.73
N ASN A 467 26.32 17.42 17.75
CA ASN A 467 26.58 18.42 18.78
C ASN A 467 25.63 18.34 19.98
N ALA A 468 24.52 17.59 19.88
CA ALA A 468 23.52 17.52 20.92
C ALA A 468 24.04 16.77 22.16
N SER A 469 23.94 17.41 23.33
CA SER A 469 24.22 16.81 24.63
C SER A 469 22.99 16.23 25.33
N ASN A 470 21.80 16.74 25.01
CA ASN A 470 20.53 16.36 25.64
C ASN A 470 19.83 15.20 24.92
N ASP A 471 19.41 14.19 25.68
CA ASP A 471 18.72 13.00 25.17
C ASP A 471 17.39 13.34 24.44
N ILE A 472 16.65 14.33 24.93
CA ILE A 472 15.37 14.75 24.33
C ILE A 472 15.59 15.40 22.95
N VAL A 473 16.70 16.15 22.79
CA VAL A 473 17.07 16.76 21.52
C VAL A 473 17.54 15.68 20.55
N ARG A 474 18.34 14.70 21.02
CA ARG A 474 18.72 13.52 20.23
C ARG A 474 17.51 12.68 19.83
N HIS A 475 16.50 12.54 20.68
CA HIS A 475 15.27 11.83 20.37
C HIS A 475 14.52 12.47 19.20
N GLY A 476 14.17 13.76 19.31
CA GLY A 476 13.44 14.45 18.25
C GLY A 476 14.26 14.64 16.98
N GLY A 477 15.55 14.88 17.13
CA GLY A 477 16.48 14.96 16.01
C GLY A 477 16.65 13.62 15.28
N SER A 478 16.77 12.48 15.99
CA SER A 478 16.93 11.17 15.36
C SER A 478 15.68 10.80 14.56
N LEU A 479 14.49 11.06 15.11
CA LEU A 479 13.22 10.89 14.37
C LEU A 479 13.18 11.80 13.14
N GLY A 480 13.57 13.07 13.29
CA GLY A 480 13.58 14.02 12.19
C GLY A 480 14.57 13.64 11.08
N LEU A 481 15.76 13.18 11.46
CA LEU A 481 16.80 12.72 10.55
C LEU A 481 16.37 11.45 9.81
N GLY A 482 15.78 10.49 10.53
CA GLY A 482 15.24 9.26 9.93
C GLY A 482 14.11 9.53 8.92
N LEU A 483 13.24 10.50 9.21
CA LEU A 483 12.18 10.96 8.29
C LEU A 483 12.75 11.64 7.03
N ALA A 484 13.73 12.54 7.21
CA ALA A 484 14.35 13.26 6.10
C ALA A 484 15.14 12.31 5.18
N ALA A 485 15.83 11.33 5.77
CA ALA A 485 16.64 10.33 5.07
C ALA A 485 15.89 9.03 4.75
N MET A 486 14.55 9.03 4.80
CA MET A 486 13.74 7.83 4.63
C MET A 486 13.95 7.17 3.25
N GLY A 487 14.30 5.89 3.22
CA GLY A 487 14.49 5.12 1.98
C GLY A 487 15.70 5.55 1.13
N THR A 488 16.65 6.31 1.69
CA THR A 488 17.86 6.74 0.99
C THR A 488 19.03 5.76 1.10
N ALA A 489 19.00 4.86 2.08
CA ALA A 489 20.08 3.91 2.40
C ALA A 489 21.46 4.57 2.60
N ARG A 490 21.51 5.82 3.11
CA ARG A 490 22.76 6.52 3.43
C ARG A 490 23.48 5.87 4.62
N GLN A 491 24.73 5.46 4.41
CA GLN A 491 25.54 4.83 5.45
C GLN A 491 25.97 5.80 6.56
N ASP A 492 26.34 7.05 6.23
CA ASP A 492 26.79 8.03 7.24
C ASP A 492 25.74 8.28 8.33
N VAL A 493 24.47 8.35 7.92
CA VAL A 493 23.32 8.54 8.82
C VAL A 493 23.12 7.29 9.68
N TYR A 494 23.23 6.10 9.07
CA TYR A 494 23.12 4.83 9.77
C TYR A 494 24.18 4.68 10.86
N ASP A 495 25.45 4.99 10.57
CA ASP A 495 26.55 4.83 11.54
C ASP A 495 26.41 5.80 12.74
N LEU A 496 25.93 7.03 12.49
CA LEU A 496 25.64 7.98 13.57
C LEU A 496 24.48 7.51 14.44
N LEU A 497 23.39 7.03 13.84
CA LEU A 497 22.24 6.51 14.58
C LEU A 497 22.59 5.23 15.35
N LYS A 498 23.46 4.38 14.80
CA LYS A 498 24.03 3.20 15.48
C LYS A 498 24.82 3.60 16.72
N THR A 499 25.62 4.67 16.63
CA THR A 499 26.34 5.21 17.79
C THR A 499 25.38 5.68 18.89
N ASN A 500 24.27 6.35 18.52
CA ASN A 500 23.24 6.76 19.48
C ASN A 500 22.49 5.58 20.10
N LEU A 501 22.32 4.48 19.35
CA LEU A 501 21.72 3.26 19.87
C LEU A 501 22.61 2.60 20.93
N TYR A 502 23.92 2.50 20.67
CA TYR A 502 24.88 1.91 21.60
C TYR A 502 25.18 2.74 22.85
N GLN A 503 24.69 3.97 22.93
CA GLN A 503 24.71 4.75 24.18
C GLN A 503 23.74 4.18 25.24
N ASP A 504 22.84 3.27 24.85
CA ASP A 504 21.89 2.57 25.73
C ASP A 504 20.98 3.49 26.56
N ASP A 505 20.63 4.67 26.01
CA ASP A 505 19.61 5.54 26.59
C ASP A 505 18.21 5.14 26.11
N ALA A 506 17.28 4.98 27.06
CA ALA A 506 15.95 4.45 26.81
C ALA A 506 15.09 5.32 25.87
N VAL A 507 15.21 6.66 25.93
CA VAL A 507 14.38 7.57 25.11
C VAL A 507 15.02 7.79 23.74
N THR A 508 16.34 8.03 23.71
CA THR A 508 17.08 8.20 22.45
C THR A 508 17.07 6.92 21.63
N GLY A 509 17.21 5.75 22.26
CA GLY A 509 17.25 4.46 21.57
C GLY A 509 15.95 4.07 20.89
N GLU A 510 14.77 4.47 21.39
CA GLU A 510 13.48 4.27 20.71
C GLU A 510 13.43 5.05 19.38
N ALA A 511 13.87 6.30 19.40
CA ALA A 511 13.96 7.14 18.20
C ALA A 511 15.04 6.66 17.24
N ALA A 512 16.21 6.26 17.74
CA ALA A 512 17.30 5.75 16.92
C ALA A 512 16.91 4.43 16.23
N GLY A 513 16.27 3.50 16.94
CA GLY A 513 15.80 2.23 16.36
C GLY A 513 14.77 2.44 15.24
N LEU A 514 13.81 3.34 15.45
CA LEU A 514 12.85 3.73 14.40
C LEU A 514 13.54 4.40 13.21
N ALA A 515 14.44 5.36 13.46
CA ALA A 515 15.16 6.09 12.44
C ALA A 515 16.06 5.19 11.58
N LEU A 516 16.76 4.23 12.19
CA LEU A 516 17.57 3.23 11.48
C LEU A 516 16.73 2.45 10.47
N GLY A 517 15.53 2.01 10.88
CA GLY A 517 14.59 1.32 9.98
C GLY A 517 14.02 2.21 8.88
N LEU A 518 13.77 3.50 9.15
CA LEU A 518 13.33 4.46 8.14
C LEU A 518 14.40 4.72 7.07
N VAL A 519 15.66 4.87 7.49
CA VAL A 519 16.80 5.09 6.56
C VAL A 519 17.03 3.87 5.67
N MET A 520 16.99 2.68 6.28
CA MET A 520 17.20 1.39 5.60
C MET A 520 15.91 0.75 5.06
N LEU A 521 14.85 1.53 4.91
CA LEU A 521 13.53 1.08 4.46
C LEU A 521 13.63 0.37 3.09
N GLY A 522 13.22 -0.90 3.05
CA GLY A 522 13.21 -1.71 1.83
C GLY A 522 14.59 -2.13 1.28
N SER A 523 15.71 -1.79 1.92
CA SER A 523 17.05 -2.09 1.37
C SER A 523 17.48 -3.55 1.54
N LYS A 524 16.93 -4.27 2.54
CA LYS A 524 17.36 -5.63 2.94
C LYS A 524 18.87 -5.72 3.19
N ASN A 525 19.47 -4.69 3.78
CA ASN A 525 20.88 -4.77 4.15
C ASN A 525 21.07 -5.79 5.30
N ALA A 526 21.78 -6.88 5.00
CA ALA A 526 22.01 -7.97 5.96
C ALA A 526 22.74 -7.50 7.22
N GLN A 527 23.73 -6.61 7.08
CA GLN A 527 24.48 -6.05 8.21
C GLN A 527 23.55 -5.28 9.15
N ALA A 528 22.64 -4.49 8.58
CA ALA A 528 21.71 -3.68 9.37
C ALA A 528 20.72 -4.55 10.16
N ILE A 529 20.27 -5.65 9.56
CA ILE A 529 19.38 -6.61 10.23
C ILE A 529 20.12 -7.35 11.35
N GLU A 530 21.34 -7.80 11.10
CA GLU A 530 22.16 -8.52 12.09
C GLU A 530 22.50 -7.62 13.29
N ASP A 531 22.93 -6.38 13.02
CA ASP A 531 23.20 -5.37 14.06
C ASP A 531 21.95 -5.10 14.93
N MET A 532 20.79 -4.87 14.30
CA MET A 532 19.56 -4.54 15.01
C MET A 532 19.01 -5.72 15.81
N VAL A 533 19.02 -6.92 15.24
CA VAL A 533 18.53 -8.13 15.92
C VAL A 533 19.46 -8.51 17.07
N GLY A 534 20.77 -8.47 16.86
CA GLY A 534 21.76 -8.75 17.90
C GLY A 534 21.60 -7.80 19.08
N TYR A 535 21.54 -6.48 18.83
CA TYR A 535 21.38 -5.50 19.89
C TYR A 535 20.00 -5.57 20.58
N ALA A 536 18.94 -5.93 19.84
CA ALA A 536 17.61 -6.12 20.40
C ALA A 536 17.55 -7.28 21.41
N GLN A 537 18.37 -8.32 21.24
CA GLN A 537 18.44 -9.44 22.19
C GLN A 537 19.29 -9.11 23.43
N GLU A 538 20.21 -8.15 23.34
CA GLU A 538 21.09 -7.75 24.44
C GLU A 538 20.46 -6.69 25.36
N THR A 539 19.73 -5.73 24.80
CA THR A 539 19.18 -4.60 25.57
C THR A 539 18.06 -5.03 26.51
N GLN A 540 18.05 -4.47 27.73
CA GLN A 540 16.97 -4.65 28.69
C GLN A 540 15.90 -3.56 28.60
N HIS A 541 16.16 -2.50 27.82
CA HIS A 541 15.26 -1.36 27.73
C HIS A 541 14.11 -1.64 26.75
N GLU A 542 12.90 -1.76 27.28
CA GLU A 542 11.70 -2.03 26.49
C GLU A 542 11.51 -1.02 25.34
N LYS A 543 11.75 0.27 25.58
CA LYS A 543 11.60 1.33 24.57
C LYS A 543 12.53 1.14 23.37
N ILE A 544 13.79 0.77 23.62
CA ILE A 544 14.78 0.49 22.59
C ILE A 544 14.35 -0.72 21.78
N LEU A 545 13.96 -1.79 22.48
CA LEU A 545 13.45 -3.02 21.87
C LEU A 545 12.22 -2.77 20.99
N ARG A 546 11.30 -1.88 21.41
CA ARG A 546 10.15 -1.47 20.61
C ARG A 546 10.57 -0.68 19.36
N GLY A 547 11.48 0.28 19.51
CA GLY A 547 11.99 1.05 18.36
C GLY A 547 12.67 0.16 17.32
N LEU A 548 13.50 -0.79 17.77
CA LEU A 548 14.16 -1.78 16.93
C LEU A 548 13.19 -2.77 16.30
N ALA A 549 12.16 -3.21 17.05
CA ALA A 549 11.14 -4.12 16.51
C ALA A 549 10.46 -3.54 15.27
N VAL A 550 10.11 -2.25 15.29
CA VAL A 550 9.55 -1.58 14.11
C VAL A 550 10.62 -1.35 13.07
N GLY A 551 11.84 -0.98 13.48
CA GLY A 551 12.95 -0.77 12.58
C GLY A 551 13.24 -1.99 11.69
N ILE A 552 13.33 -3.17 12.30
CA ILE A 552 13.54 -4.45 11.60
C ILE A 552 12.39 -4.74 10.62
N ALA A 553 11.14 -4.49 11.03
CA ALA A 553 9.99 -4.67 10.16
C ALA A 553 10.03 -3.76 8.92
N LEU A 554 10.44 -2.50 9.08
CA LEU A 554 10.54 -1.54 7.98
C LEU A 554 11.62 -1.92 6.96
N VAL A 555 12.77 -2.44 7.39
CA VAL A 555 13.85 -2.85 6.47
C VAL A 555 13.40 -3.92 5.45
N MET A 556 12.41 -4.75 5.82
CA MET A 556 11.91 -5.86 5.00
C MET A 556 10.73 -5.53 4.07
N TYR A 557 10.45 -4.25 3.85
CA TYR A 557 9.33 -3.80 3.00
C TYR A 557 9.36 -4.43 1.58
N GLY A 558 8.29 -5.12 1.19
CA GLY A 558 8.09 -5.64 -0.18
C GLY A 558 8.99 -6.82 -0.59
N ARG A 559 9.66 -7.49 0.36
CA ARG A 559 10.58 -8.60 0.10
C ARG A 559 9.94 -10.01 0.13
N MET A 560 8.66 -10.13 0.48
CA MET A 560 7.88 -11.38 0.46
C MET A 560 8.63 -12.56 1.11
N GLU A 561 8.84 -13.66 0.38
CA GLU A 561 9.45 -14.91 0.87
C GLU A 561 10.88 -14.74 1.40
N GLU A 562 11.61 -13.72 0.95
CA GLU A 562 12.97 -13.47 1.43
C GLU A 562 13.02 -13.09 2.91
N ALA A 563 11.90 -12.64 3.48
CA ALA A 563 11.78 -12.32 4.90
C ALA A 563 11.41 -13.53 5.76
N ASP A 564 10.99 -14.66 5.17
CA ASP A 564 10.44 -15.81 5.92
C ASP A 564 11.45 -16.39 6.93
N ALA A 565 12.74 -16.46 6.57
CA ALA A 565 13.77 -16.96 7.47
C ALA A 565 13.93 -16.09 8.74
N LEU A 566 13.89 -14.76 8.58
CA LEU A 566 13.94 -13.83 9.71
C LEU A 566 12.66 -13.91 10.55
N ILE A 567 11.50 -13.99 9.89
CA ILE A 567 10.20 -14.11 10.56
C ILE A 567 10.15 -15.36 11.43
N GLU A 568 10.63 -16.51 10.93
CA GLU A 568 10.65 -17.76 11.71
C GLU A 568 11.55 -17.68 12.94
N SER A 569 12.69 -17.00 12.82
CA SER A 569 13.57 -16.72 13.96
C SER A 569 12.87 -15.84 15.00
N LEU A 570 12.32 -14.70 14.58
CA LEU A 570 11.65 -13.74 15.47
C LEU A 570 10.40 -14.32 16.16
N CYS A 571 9.63 -15.16 15.46
CA CYS A 571 8.43 -15.78 16.02
C CYS A 571 8.74 -16.86 17.06
N ARG A 572 9.93 -17.48 16.99
CA ARG A 572 10.36 -18.53 17.93
C ARG A 572 10.97 -17.95 19.20
N ASP A 573 11.32 -16.67 19.19
CA ASP A 573 11.95 -16.01 20.33
C ASP A 573 11.00 -15.97 21.56
N LYS A 574 11.61 -16.03 22.75
CA LYS A 574 10.90 -15.97 24.04
C LYS A 574 10.35 -14.59 24.29
N ASP A 575 10.99 -13.54 23.78
CA ASP A 575 10.58 -12.16 24.02
C ASP A 575 9.33 -11.77 23.22
N PRO A 576 8.25 -11.32 23.88
CA PRO A 576 7.02 -10.95 23.19
C PRO A 576 7.18 -9.80 22.20
N ILE A 577 8.10 -8.87 22.45
CA ILE A 577 8.31 -7.71 21.56
C ILE A 577 9.00 -8.14 20.26
N LEU A 578 9.89 -9.13 20.31
CA LEU A 578 10.49 -9.73 19.11
C LEU A 578 9.47 -10.56 18.33
N ARG A 579 8.59 -11.30 19.01
CA ARG A 579 7.46 -11.96 18.31
C ARG A 579 6.51 -10.95 17.66
N ARG A 580 6.24 -9.82 18.33
CA ARG A 580 5.48 -8.70 17.76
C ARG A 580 6.19 -8.08 16.56
N SER A 581 7.51 -7.90 16.63
CA SER A 581 8.36 -7.49 15.51
C SER A 581 8.12 -8.42 14.31
N GLY A 582 8.18 -9.74 14.52
CA GLY A 582 7.91 -10.73 13.49
C GLY A 582 6.54 -10.55 12.80
N MET A 583 5.49 -10.17 13.54
CA MET A 583 4.16 -9.92 12.96
C MET A 583 4.13 -8.66 12.08
N TYR A 584 4.87 -7.61 12.45
CA TYR A 584 5.02 -6.41 11.62
C TYR A 584 5.95 -6.66 10.43
N THR A 585 6.99 -7.49 10.58
CA THR A 585 7.85 -7.92 9.47
C THR A 585 7.04 -8.70 8.43
N VAL A 586 6.14 -9.60 8.87
CA VAL A 586 5.19 -10.28 7.97
C VAL A 586 4.31 -9.25 7.25
N ALA A 587 3.76 -8.27 7.98
CA ALA A 587 2.90 -7.24 7.39
C ALA A 587 3.62 -6.47 6.28
N MET A 588 4.82 -5.96 6.57
CA MET A 588 5.60 -5.13 5.64
C MET A 588 6.18 -5.93 4.46
N ALA A 589 6.59 -7.19 4.70
CA ALA A 589 7.09 -8.06 3.64
C ALA A 589 6.00 -8.44 2.64
N TYR A 590 4.76 -8.66 3.12
CA TYR A 590 3.62 -9.13 2.32
C TYR A 590 2.58 -8.04 2.01
N CYS A 591 2.93 -6.76 2.15
CA CYS A 591 2.04 -5.64 1.89
C CYS A 591 1.34 -5.75 0.52
N GLY A 592 0.00 -5.78 0.52
CA GLY A 592 -0.81 -5.79 -0.69
C GLY A 592 -0.70 -7.05 -1.57
N SER A 593 -0.08 -8.14 -1.06
CA SER A 593 0.09 -9.39 -1.81
C SER A 593 -1.10 -10.36 -1.70
N GLY A 594 -1.86 -10.30 -0.60
CA GLY A 594 -2.95 -11.25 -0.33
C GLY A 594 -2.51 -12.72 -0.19
N ASN A 595 -1.25 -13.00 0.17
CA ASN A 595 -0.77 -14.38 0.24
C ASN A 595 -1.39 -15.15 1.43
N ASN A 596 -2.03 -16.28 1.12
CA ASN A 596 -2.66 -17.18 2.09
C ASN A 596 -1.68 -17.73 3.15
N LYS A 597 -0.40 -17.95 2.80
CA LYS A 597 0.61 -18.43 3.75
C LYS A 597 0.81 -17.43 4.90
N ALA A 598 0.92 -16.15 4.55
CA ALA A 598 1.10 -15.07 5.52
C ALA A 598 -0.16 -14.90 6.39
N ILE A 599 -1.35 -14.89 5.78
CA ILE A 599 -2.63 -14.78 6.49
C ILE A 599 -2.81 -15.95 7.48
N ARG A 600 -2.55 -17.19 7.04
CA ARG A 600 -2.65 -18.38 7.89
C ARG A 600 -1.71 -18.29 9.10
N ARG A 601 -0.46 -17.84 8.89
CA ARG A 601 0.52 -17.67 9.97
C ARG A 601 0.06 -16.62 10.98
N LEU A 602 -0.42 -15.45 10.52
CA LEU A 602 -0.93 -14.39 11.38
C LEU A 602 -2.16 -14.82 12.17
N LEU A 603 -3.13 -15.48 11.52
CA LEU A 603 -4.33 -15.99 12.20
C LEU A 603 -4.00 -17.04 13.25
N HIS A 604 -3.03 -17.92 12.98
CA HIS A 604 -2.57 -18.89 13.96
C HIS A 604 -1.99 -18.19 15.20
N VAL A 605 -1.06 -17.24 15.01
CA VAL A 605 -0.44 -16.50 16.12
C VAL A 605 -1.46 -15.65 16.89
N ALA A 606 -2.42 -15.04 16.21
CA ALA A 606 -3.50 -14.27 16.84
C ALA A 606 -4.33 -15.10 17.83
N VAL A 607 -4.47 -16.41 17.59
CA VAL A 607 -5.21 -17.31 18.50
C VAL A 607 -4.27 -17.96 19.52
N SER A 608 -3.09 -18.43 19.11
CA SER A 608 -2.22 -19.28 19.92
C SER A 608 -1.34 -18.54 20.92
N ASP A 609 -0.92 -17.29 20.65
CA ASP A 609 -0.04 -16.56 21.56
C ASP A 609 -0.78 -16.12 22.83
N VAL A 610 -0.05 -16.10 23.94
CA VAL A 610 -0.55 -15.71 25.26
C VAL A 610 -0.49 -14.19 25.43
N ASN A 611 0.42 -13.50 24.74
CA ASN A 611 0.61 -12.06 24.89
C ASN A 611 -0.34 -11.26 23.99
N ASP A 612 -1.14 -10.40 24.61
CA ASP A 612 -2.17 -9.61 23.93
C ASP A 612 -1.64 -8.56 22.95
N ASP A 613 -0.43 -8.01 23.16
CA ASP A 613 0.18 -7.07 22.22
C ASP A 613 0.58 -7.76 20.90
N VAL A 614 1.01 -9.03 20.96
CA VAL A 614 1.32 -9.83 19.78
C VAL A 614 0.03 -10.17 19.04
N ARG A 615 -1.03 -10.55 19.77
CA ARG A 615 -2.35 -10.84 19.19
C ARG A 615 -2.94 -9.62 18.49
N ARG A 616 -2.85 -8.44 19.11
CA ARG A 616 -3.26 -7.17 18.50
C ARG A 616 -2.50 -6.92 17.19
N ALA A 617 -1.18 -6.99 17.23
CA ALA A 617 -0.34 -6.75 16.04
C ALA A 617 -0.64 -7.77 14.92
N ALA A 618 -0.84 -9.04 15.26
CA ALA A 618 -1.17 -10.07 14.27
C ALA A 618 -2.47 -9.78 13.50
N VAL A 619 -3.49 -9.26 14.19
CA VAL A 619 -4.76 -8.88 13.56
C VAL A 619 -4.63 -7.57 12.78
N GLU A 620 -3.92 -6.57 13.32
CA GLU A 620 -3.62 -5.32 12.61
C GLU A 620 -2.90 -5.58 11.28
N SER A 621 -1.96 -6.54 11.26
CA SER A 621 -1.21 -6.96 10.08
C SER A 621 -2.08 -7.45 8.93
N LEU A 622 -3.31 -7.96 9.20
CA LEU A 622 -4.24 -8.35 8.14
C LEU A 622 -4.64 -7.15 7.28
N GLY A 623 -4.77 -5.96 7.87
CA GLY A 623 -5.09 -4.74 7.14
C GLY A 623 -4.02 -4.38 6.10
N PHE A 624 -2.75 -4.54 6.46
CA PHE A 624 -1.61 -4.28 5.56
C PHE A 624 -1.43 -5.33 4.47
N ILE A 625 -1.90 -6.56 4.66
CA ILE A 625 -1.78 -7.60 3.62
C ILE A 625 -2.96 -7.52 2.64
N LEU A 626 -4.17 -7.22 3.14
CA LEU A 626 -5.42 -7.29 2.38
C LEU A 626 -5.88 -5.96 1.75
N PHE A 627 -5.19 -4.83 1.96
CA PHE A 627 -5.65 -3.53 1.43
C PHE A 627 -5.80 -3.45 -0.09
N ARG A 628 -5.25 -4.41 -0.87
CA ARG A 628 -5.50 -4.50 -2.31
C ARG A 628 -6.86 -5.04 -2.69
N THR A 629 -7.49 -5.81 -1.81
CA THR A 629 -8.86 -6.29 -1.99
C THR A 629 -9.65 -5.99 -0.72
N PRO A 630 -10.08 -4.73 -0.54
CA PRO A 630 -10.69 -4.26 0.71
C PRO A 630 -12.02 -4.94 1.03
N GLU A 631 -12.65 -5.59 0.05
CA GLU A 631 -13.89 -6.36 0.22
C GLU A 631 -13.67 -7.67 1.02
N GLN A 632 -12.48 -8.27 0.93
CA GLN A 632 -12.20 -9.53 1.64
C GLN A 632 -11.96 -9.33 3.14
N CYS A 633 -11.46 -8.16 3.53
CA CYS A 633 -11.07 -7.89 4.91
C CYS A 633 -12.24 -7.98 5.91
N PRO A 634 -13.42 -7.36 5.68
CA PRO A 634 -14.61 -7.55 6.52
C PRO A 634 -14.98 -9.03 6.74
N SER A 635 -14.92 -9.85 5.69
CA SER A 635 -15.29 -11.27 5.78
C SER A 635 -14.39 -12.07 6.73
N VAL A 636 -13.07 -11.81 6.72
CA VAL A 636 -12.10 -12.49 7.59
C VAL A 636 -12.15 -11.94 9.02
N VAL A 637 -12.33 -10.63 9.16
CA VAL A 637 -12.26 -9.93 10.44
C VAL A 637 -13.56 -10.00 11.24
N SER A 638 -14.70 -10.29 10.59
CA SER A 638 -16.01 -10.41 11.24
C SER A 638 -15.96 -11.35 12.46
N LEU A 639 -15.44 -12.57 12.31
CA LEU A 639 -15.31 -13.53 13.42
C LEU A 639 -14.36 -13.04 14.52
N LEU A 640 -13.29 -12.33 14.16
CA LEU A 640 -12.31 -11.81 15.11
C LEU A 640 -12.88 -10.66 15.95
N SER A 641 -13.81 -9.89 15.38
CA SER A 641 -14.45 -8.77 16.07
C SER A 641 -15.38 -9.19 17.21
N GLU A 642 -15.91 -10.41 17.17
CA GLU A 642 -16.76 -10.97 18.23
C GLU A 642 -15.97 -11.69 19.33
N SER A 643 -14.64 -11.71 19.23
CA SER A 643 -13.78 -12.38 20.20
C SER A 643 -13.92 -11.78 21.61
N TYR A 644 -13.76 -12.62 22.63
CA TYR A 644 -13.84 -12.18 24.03
C TYR A 644 -12.71 -11.20 24.42
N ASN A 645 -11.55 -11.32 23.75
CA ASN A 645 -10.36 -10.52 24.07
C ASN A 645 -10.47 -9.12 23.45
N PRO A 646 -10.48 -8.04 24.25
CA PRO A 646 -10.64 -6.70 23.69
C PRO A 646 -9.42 -6.24 22.86
N HIS A 647 -8.22 -6.79 23.06
CA HIS A 647 -7.05 -6.49 22.21
C HIS A 647 -7.23 -6.98 20.78
N VAL A 648 -7.86 -8.15 20.61
CA VAL A 648 -8.21 -8.70 19.29
C VAL A 648 -9.30 -7.86 18.63
N ARG A 649 -10.32 -7.44 19.39
CA ARG A 649 -11.37 -6.52 18.89
C ARG A 649 -10.81 -5.17 18.46
N TYR A 650 -9.87 -4.60 19.21
CA TYR A 650 -9.17 -3.37 18.81
C TYR A 650 -8.36 -3.58 17.53
N GLY A 651 -7.58 -4.67 17.44
CA GLY A 651 -6.81 -5.00 16.25
C GLY A 651 -7.70 -5.20 15.02
N ALA A 652 -8.87 -5.81 15.20
CA ALA A 652 -9.89 -5.98 14.16
C ALA A 652 -10.43 -4.62 13.67
N ALA A 653 -10.77 -3.71 14.58
CA ALA A 653 -11.21 -2.36 14.23
C ALA A 653 -10.15 -1.61 13.41
N MET A 654 -8.89 -1.65 13.85
CA MET A 654 -7.78 -1.02 13.14
C MET A 654 -7.51 -1.67 11.77
N ALA A 655 -7.57 -3.01 11.67
CA ALA A 655 -7.41 -3.70 10.40
C ALA A 655 -8.45 -3.27 9.35
N LEU A 656 -9.72 -3.14 9.76
CA LEU A 656 -10.79 -2.60 8.92
C LEU A 656 -10.52 -1.14 8.53
N GLY A 657 -10.10 -0.31 9.49
CA GLY A 657 -9.77 1.09 9.27
C GLY A 657 -8.65 1.30 8.25
N ILE A 658 -7.59 0.50 8.33
CA ILE A 658 -6.41 0.57 7.45
C ILE A 658 -6.74 0.02 6.06
N CYS A 659 -7.40 -1.13 5.99
CA CYS A 659 -7.70 -1.82 4.74
C CYS A 659 -8.75 -1.07 3.90
N CYS A 660 -9.82 -0.59 4.55
CA CYS A 660 -10.94 0.07 3.89
C CYS A 660 -10.83 1.60 3.88
N ALA A 661 -9.65 2.17 4.20
CA ALA A 661 -9.42 3.62 4.19
C ALA A 661 -9.80 4.25 2.85
N GLY A 662 -10.60 5.32 2.87
CA GLY A 662 -11.04 6.05 1.67
C GLY A 662 -12.03 5.33 0.75
N THR A 663 -12.34 4.05 1.00
CA THR A 663 -13.27 3.26 0.16
C THR A 663 -14.74 3.46 0.52
N GLY A 664 -15.05 3.69 1.81
CA GLY A 664 -16.43 3.80 2.30
C GLY A 664 -17.23 2.51 2.27
N ASN A 665 -16.58 1.36 2.43
CA ASN A 665 -17.28 0.09 2.43
C ASN A 665 -18.34 0.04 3.55
N LYS A 666 -19.61 -0.12 3.18
CA LYS A 666 -20.74 -0.18 4.12
C LYS A 666 -20.65 -1.36 5.07
N GLU A 667 -20.11 -2.49 4.61
CA GLU A 667 -19.95 -3.69 5.44
C GLU A 667 -18.97 -3.45 6.59
N ALA A 668 -17.83 -2.81 6.31
CA ALA A 668 -16.86 -2.44 7.34
C ALA A 668 -17.47 -1.47 8.37
N ILE A 669 -18.28 -0.50 7.93
CA ILE A 669 -18.95 0.44 8.85
C ILE A 669 -19.98 -0.30 9.74
N ASN A 670 -20.73 -1.25 9.19
CA ASN A 670 -21.68 -2.05 9.97
C ASN A 670 -20.99 -2.89 11.04
N LEU A 671 -19.77 -3.38 10.79
CA LEU A 671 -18.97 -4.10 11.79
C LEU A 671 -18.42 -3.16 12.89
N LEU A 672 -18.11 -1.90 12.58
CA LEU A 672 -17.58 -0.94 13.56
C LEU A 672 -18.64 -0.34 14.51
N GLU A 673 -19.91 -0.31 14.09
CA GLU A 673 -21.02 0.20 14.93
C GLU A 673 -21.13 -0.50 16.29
N PRO A 674 -21.22 -1.85 16.37
CA PRO A 674 -21.24 -2.53 17.66
C PRO A 674 -19.96 -2.32 18.46
N MET A 675 -18.79 -2.22 17.80
CA MET A 675 -17.50 -1.98 18.48
C MET A 675 -17.43 -0.59 19.14
N THR A 676 -18.18 0.39 18.64
CA THR A 676 -18.25 1.72 19.25
C THR A 676 -19.06 1.71 20.55
N ASN A 677 -19.92 0.72 20.75
CA ASN A 677 -20.69 0.49 21.97
C ASN A 677 -20.04 -0.53 22.92
N ASP A 678 -18.83 -0.99 22.63
CA ASP A 678 -18.10 -1.92 23.48
C ASP A 678 -17.85 -1.32 24.87
N PRO A 679 -17.98 -2.09 25.97
CA PRO A 679 -17.70 -1.59 27.32
C PRO A 679 -16.24 -1.16 27.52
N VAL A 680 -15.29 -1.67 26.72
CA VAL A 680 -13.86 -1.40 26.86
C VAL A 680 -13.48 -0.10 26.14
N ASN A 681 -12.86 0.81 26.89
CA ASN A 681 -12.52 2.17 26.46
C ASN A 681 -11.60 2.26 25.22
N TYR A 682 -10.55 1.44 25.13
CA TYR A 682 -9.61 1.49 24.01
C TYR A 682 -10.17 0.83 22.74
N VAL A 683 -11.10 -0.12 22.86
CA VAL A 683 -11.84 -0.67 21.70
C VAL A 683 -12.70 0.42 21.08
N ARG A 684 -13.44 1.17 21.91
CA ARG A 684 -14.19 2.36 21.44
C ARG A 684 -13.27 3.38 20.77
N GLN A 685 -12.10 3.65 21.35
CA GLN A 685 -11.10 4.54 20.75
C GLN A 685 -10.66 4.09 19.35
N GLY A 686 -10.32 2.80 19.19
CA GLY A 686 -9.94 2.22 17.90
C GLY A 686 -11.07 2.25 16.87
N ALA A 687 -12.30 1.96 17.30
CA ALA A 687 -13.47 1.99 16.44
C ALA A 687 -13.75 3.40 15.88
N LEU A 688 -13.62 4.44 16.71
CA LEU A 688 -13.82 5.84 16.28
C LEU A 688 -12.73 6.33 15.31
N ILE A 689 -11.47 5.93 15.54
CA ILE A 689 -10.38 6.25 14.62
C ILE A 689 -10.56 5.51 13.30
N ALA A 690 -10.87 4.21 13.34
CA ALA A 690 -11.12 3.39 12.17
C ALA A 690 -12.30 3.91 11.33
N SER A 691 -13.38 4.36 11.97
CA SER A 691 -14.52 4.95 11.26
C SER A 691 -14.12 6.24 10.53
N ALA A 692 -13.27 7.08 11.13
CA ALA A 692 -12.76 8.27 10.45
C ALA A 692 -11.85 7.94 9.26
N LEU A 693 -10.99 6.92 9.37
CA LEU A 693 -10.13 6.47 8.25
C LEU A 693 -10.95 5.97 7.06
N ILE A 694 -12.03 5.22 7.30
CA ILE A 694 -12.90 4.69 6.24
C ILE A 694 -13.67 5.81 5.52
N MET A 695 -14.10 6.83 6.27
CA MET A 695 -14.97 7.91 5.78
C MET A 695 -14.23 9.17 5.31
N ILE A 696 -12.90 9.15 5.26
CA ILE A 696 -12.13 10.31 4.80
C ILE A 696 -12.57 10.72 3.37
N GLN A 697 -12.80 12.02 3.17
CA GLN A 697 -13.36 12.63 1.94
C GLN A 697 -14.74 12.15 1.48
N GLN A 698 -15.45 11.33 2.26
CA GLN A 698 -16.78 10.87 1.88
C GLN A 698 -17.85 11.89 2.29
N THR A 699 -18.76 12.18 1.36
CA THR A 699 -19.87 13.10 1.59
C THR A 699 -21.11 12.37 2.12
N GLU A 700 -22.06 13.14 2.62
CA GLU A 700 -23.32 12.62 3.16
C GLU A 700 -24.13 11.82 2.11
N ILE A 701 -23.94 12.13 0.83
CA ILE A 701 -24.64 11.48 -0.28
C ILE A 701 -24.07 10.09 -0.55
N THR A 702 -22.75 9.92 -0.44
CA THR A 702 -22.13 8.59 -0.64
C THR A 702 -22.42 7.68 0.54
N CYS A 703 -22.34 8.22 1.76
CA CYS A 703 -22.56 7.50 3.01
C CYS A 703 -23.35 8.36 4.01
N PRO A 704 -24.65 8.09 4.24
CA PRO A 704 -25.46 8.83 5.23
C PRO A 704 -24.93 8.75 6.67
N LYS A 705 -24.13 7.72 6.98
CA LYS A 705 -23.55 7.48 8.30
C LYS A 705 -22.49 8.52 8.71
N VAL A 706 -21.92 9.27 7.79
CA VAL A 706 -20.90 10.30 8.09
C VAL A 706 -21.41 11.31 9.12
N ASN A 707 -22.66 11.78 8.97
CA ASN A 707 -23.27 12.71 9.92
C ASN A 707 -23.56 12.08 11.28
N GLN A 708 -23.95 10.82 11.31
CA GLN A 708 -24.19 10.09 12.55
C GLN A 708 -22.90 9.98 13.36
N PHE A 709 -21.79 9.61 12.71
CA PHE A 709 -20.48 9.54 13.36
C PHE A 709 -19.94 10.91 13.77
N ARG A 710 -20.13 11.97 12.97
CA ARG A 710 -19.76 13.35 13.38
C ARG A 710 -20.49 13.80 14.64
N GLN A 711 -21.79 13.52 14.73
CA GLN A 711 -22.58 13.77 15.93
C GLN A 711 -22.09 12.92 17.11
N LEU A 712 -21.74 11.65 16.86
CA LEU A 712 -21.20 10.75 17.86
C LEU A 712 -19.85 11.24 18.42
N TYR A 713 -18.92 11.68 17.57
CA TYR A 713 -17.64 12.25 18.01
C TYR A 713 -17.88 13.45 18.93
N SER A 714 -18.74 14.37 18.50
CA SER A 714 -19.10 15.56 19.29
C SER A 714 -19.79 15.20 20.61
N LYS A 715 -20.64 14.16 20.61
CA LYS A 715 -21.32 13.67 21.81
C LYS A 715 -20.31 13.15 22.84
N VAL A 716 -19.40 12.26 22.44
CA VAL A 716 -18.40 11.66 23.33
C VAL A 716 -17.41 12.71 23.87
N ILE A 717 -17.06 13.71 23.06
CA ILE A 717 -16.17 14.81 23.48
C ILE A 717 -16.84 15.69 24.56
N ASN A 718 -18.12 16.01 24.38
CA ASN A 718 -18.86 16.88 25.29
C ASN A 718 -19.32 16.16 26.57
N ASP A 719 -19.56 14.84 26.49
CA ASP A 719 -19.98 14.08 27.65
C ASP A 719 -18.86 13.98 28.68
N LYS A 720 -19.15 14.28 29.95
CA LYS A 720 -18.18 14.13 31.04
C LYS A 720 -18.02 12.68 31.49
N HIS A 721 -19.05 11.85 31.27
CA HIS A 721 -19.10 10.47 31.74
C HIS A 721 -18.28 9.50 30.87
N ASP A 722 -17.93 9.89 29.65
CA ASP A 722 -17.05 9.10 28.80
C ASP A 722 -15.58 9.14 29.21
N ASP A 723 -14.89 8.03 28.96
CA ASP A 723 -13.48 7.83 29.27
C ASP A 723 -12.56 8.77 28.50
N VAL A 724 -11.43 9.14 29.13
CA VAL A 724 -10.40 10.00 28.51
C VAL A 724 -9.81 9.37 27.24
N MET A 725 -9.65 8.04 27.20
CA MET A 725 -9.12 7.32 26.03
C MET A 725 -10.10 7.35 24.84
N ALA A 726 -11.40 7.14 25.11
CA ALA A 726 -12.44 7.24 24.09
C ALA A 726 -12.54 8.67 23.53
N LYS A 727 -12.44 9.68 24.41
CA LYS A 727 -12.37 11.10 24.02
C LYS A 727 -11.17 11.41 23.14
N PHE A 728 -10.00 10.87 23.48
CA PHE A 728 -8.80 11.02 22.66
C PHE A 728 -9.04 10.48 21.24
N GLY A 729 -9.66 9.29 21.12
CA GLY A 729 -10.06 8.72 19.83
C GLY A 729 -11.07 9.59 19.07
N ALA A 730 -12.08 10.13 19.75
CA ALA A 730 -13.07 11.01 19.13
C ALA A 730 -12.47 12.31 18.59
N ILE A 731 -11.52 12.91 19.31
CA ILE A 731 -10.82 14.13 18.88
C ILE A 731 -9.93 13.86 17.66
N LEU A 732 -9.17 12.76 17.68
CA LEU A 732 -8.38 12.36 16.53
C LEU A 732 -9.26 12.01 15.32
N ALA A 733 -10.39 11.34 15.54
CA ALA A 733 -11.34 10.99 14.49
C ALA A 733 -11.89 12.25 13.77
N GLN A 734 -12.20 13.32 14.51
CA GLN A 734 -12.54 14.62 13.90
C GLN A 734 -11.40 15.18 13.07
N GLY A 735 -10.17 15.18 13.62
CA GLY A 735 -9.00 15.70 12.93
C GLY A 735 -8.67 14.96 11.63
N ILE A 736 -8.85 13.63 11.60
CA ILE A 736 -8.63 12.78 10.43
C ILE A 736 -9.73 13.01 9.38
N LEU A 737 -10.99 13.10 9.81
CA LEU A 737 -12.12 13.28 8.89
C LEU A 737 -12.06 14.64 8.17
N ASP A 738 -11.62 15.67 8.88
CA ASP A 738 -11.51 17.05 8.37
C ASP A 738 -10.07 17.39 7.93
N ALA A 739 -9.23 16.38 7.69
CA ALA A 739 -7.83 16.55 7.34
C ALA A 739 -7.64 17.41 6.08
N GLY A 740 -6.67 18.33 6.11
CA GLY A 740 -6.32 19.23 5.01
C GLY A 740 -7.49 20.04 4.44
N GLY A 741 -8.51 20.34 5.25
CA GLY A 741 -9.75 20.99 4.79
C GLY A 741 -10.56 20.13 3.81
N HIS A 742 -10.61 18.82 4.06
CA HIS A 742 -11.25 17.79 3.22
C HIS A 742 -10.60 17.59 1.85
N ASN A 743 -9.37 18.07 1.67
CA ASN A 743 -8.65 17.98 0.39
C ASN A 743 -7.60 16.87 0.34
N VAL A 744 -7.30 16.25 1.48
CA VAL A 744 -6.38 15.11 1.56
C VAL A 744 -7.12 13.83 1.89
N THR A 745 -6.63 12.72 1.38
CA THR A 745 -7.13 11.37 1.67
C THR A 745 -6.00 10.51 2.21
N ILE A 746 -6.37 9.37 2.78
CA ILE A 746 -5.42 8.31 3.13
C ILE A 746 -5.62 7.19 2.12
N SER A 747 -4.61 6.97 1.28
CA SER A 747 -4.56 5.83 0.39
C SER A 747 -3.23 5.12 0.53
N LEU A 748 -3.30 3.81 0.76
CA LEU A 748 -2.13 2.91 0.77
C LEU A 748 -1.72 2.53 -0.66
N GLN A 749 -2.54 2.84 -1.65
CA GLN A 749 -2.29 2.59 -3.07
C GLN A 749 -2.23 3.89 -3.86
N SER A 750 -1.28 3.96 -4.77
CA SER A 750 -1.35 4.91 -5.86
C SER A 750 -2.48 4.54 -6.80
N ARG A 751 -2.94 5.51 -7.60
CA ARG A 751 -3.95 5.26 -8.64
C ARG A 751 -3.45 4.30 -9.72
N THR A 752 -2.13 4.16 -9.85
CA THR A 752 -1.43 3.22 -10.74
C THR A 752 -1.39 1.78 -10.20
N GLY A 753 -1.88 1.54 -8.98
CA GLY A 753 -1.91 0.21 -8.35
C GLY A 753 -0.62 -0.20 -7.64
N HIS A 754 0.37 0.69 -7.56
CA HIS A 754 1.55 0.51 -6.71
C HIS A 754 1.22 0.84 -5.25
N THR A 755 1.99 0.29 -4.32
CA THR A 755 1.83 0.57 -2.89
C THR A 755 2.55 1.86 -2.54
N HIS A 756 1.85 2.86 -2.00
CA HIS A 756 2.49 4.11 -1.60
C HIS A 756 3.26 3.91 -0.29
N MET A 757 4.57 3.71 -0.41
CA MET A 757 5.46 3.36 0.71
C MET A 757 5.36 4.34 1.89
N PRO A 758 5.38 5.68 1.70
CA PRO A 758 5.24 6.63 2.81
C PRO A 758 3.89 6.52 3.53
N SER A 759 2.81 6.21 2.82
CA SER A 759 1.49 5.99 3.43
C SER A 759 1.47 4.74 4.30
N VAL A 760 2.04 3.63 3.80
CA VAL A 760 2.07 2.37 4.55
C VAL A 760 2.89 2.53 5.83
N VAL A 761 4.07 3.13 5.73
CA VAL A 761 4.93 3.42 6.90
C VAL A 761 4.25 4.39 7.86
N GLY A 762 3.64 5.45 7.34
CA GLY A 762 2.94 6.45 8.14
C GLY A 762 1.80 5.85 8.97
N VAL A 763 0.98 4.98 8.36
CA VAL A 763 -0.12 4.29 9.05
C VAL A 763 0.40 3.24 10.05
N LEU A 764 1.46 2.49 9.71
CA LEU A 764 2.06 1.50 10.61
C LEU A 764 2.63 2.16 11.89
N VAL A 765 3.40 3.23 11.73
CA VAL A 765 3.99 3.93 12.88
C VAL A 765 2.89 4.66 13.67
N PHE A 766 1.86 5.17 12.99
CA PHE A 766 0.69 5.76 13.63
C PHE A 766 0.00 4.79 14.59
N THR A 767 -0.19 3.50 14.25
CA THR A 767 -0.93 2.56 15.14
C THR A 767 -0.27 2.37 16.52
N GLN A 768 0.99 2.76 16.68
CA GLN A 768 1.77 2.60 17.90
C GLN A 768 1.67 3.77 18.88
N PHE A 769 0.70 4.67 18.68
CA PHE A 769 0.51 5.85 19.51
C PHE A 769 0.26 5.56 21.01
N TRP A 770 -0.11 4.32 21.39
CA TRP A 770 -0.28 3.90 22.79
C TRP A 770 1.02 3.99 23.59
N PHE A 771 2.13 3.58 22.96
CA PHE A 771 3.44 3.58 23.60
C PHE A 771 4.06 4.97 23.54
N TRP A 772 3.82 5.69 22.45
CA TRP A 772 4.36 7.02 22.22
C TRP A 772 3.43 7.95 21.46
N PHE A 773 2.80 8.89 22.17
CA PHE A 773 1.84 9.82 21.58
C PHE A 773 2.37 10.62 20.38
N PRO A 774 3.62 11.15 20.36
CA PRO A 774 4.15 11.87 19.21
C PRO A 774 4.21 11.04 17.91
N LEU A 775 4.15 9.70 17.96
CA LEU A 775 4.05 8.88 16.75
C LEU A 775 2.77 9.14 15.94
N SER A 776 1.75 9.78 16.55
CA SER A 776 0.55 10.17 15.82
C SER A 776 0.86 11.09 14.63
N HIS A 777 1.93 11.89 14.69
CA HIS A 777 2.28 12.83 13.61
C HIS A 777 2.75 12.14 12.32
N PHE A 778 3.15 10.86 12.38
CA PHE A 778 3.50 10.06 11.19
C PHE A 778 2.32 9.84 10.25
N LEU A 779 1.08 10.03 10.71
CA LEU A 779 -0.09 9.99 9.84
C LEU A 779 -0.04 11.04 8.73
N SER A 780 0.71 12.14 8.93
CA SER A 780 0.94 13.15 7.89
C SER A 780 1.70 12.66 6.65
N LEU A 781 2.37 11.50 6.73
CA LEU A 781 2.97 10.84 5.56
C LEU A 781 1.94 10.11 4.71
N ALA A 782 0.81 9.73 5.32
CA ALA A 782 -0.28 9.03 4.65
C ALA A 782 -1.31 9.97 4.03
N TYR A 783 -1.25 11.27 4.35
CA TYR A 783 -2.08 12.28 3.70
C TYR A 783 -1.58 12.59 2.30
N THR A 784 -2.37 12.21 1.31
CA THR A 784 -2.14 12.53 -0.11
C THR A 784 -3.23 13.49 -0.58
N PRO A 785 -2.88 14.67 -1.12
CA PRO A 785 -3.86 15.61 -1.66
C PRO A 785 -4.49 15.05 -2.94
N THR A 786 -5.82 15.07 -3.02
CA THR A 786 -6.56 14.58 -4.19
C THR A 786 -7.04 15.77 -5.03
N CYS A 787 -6.24 16.20 -5.99
CA CYS A 787 -6.58 17.29 -6.88
C CYS A 787 -6.12 17.03 -8.33
N VAL A 788 -6.82 17.63 -9.28
CA VAL A 788 -6.39 17.66 -10.68
C VAL A 788 -5.61 18.95 -10.91
N ILE A 789 -4.30 18.82 -11.18
CA ILE A 789 -3.42 19.95 -11.45
C ILE A 789 -3.09 19.97 -12.94
N GLY A 790 -3.57 20.99 -13.65
CA GLY A 790 -3.17 21.25 -15.02
C GLY A 790 -1.85 22.00 -15.07
N LEU A 791 -0.92 21.56 -15.92
CA LEU A 791 0.35 22.23 -16.20
C LEU A 791 0.51 22.39 -17.71
N ASN A 792 1.05 23.52 -18.14
CA ASN A 792 1.44 23.74 -19.54
C ASN A 792 2.88 23.21 -19.81
N LYS A 793 3.36 23.32 -21.06
CA LYS A 793 4.74 22.92 -21.46
C LYS A 793 5.84 23.61 -20.64
N ASP A 794 5.55 24.78 -20.08
CA ASP A 794 6.47 25.56 -19.25
C ASP A 794 6.31 25.32 -17.74
N LEU A 795 5.53 24.31 -17.34
CA LEU A 795 5.24 23.95 -15.94
C LEU A 795 4.52 25.07 -15.16
N LYS A 796 3.72 25.88 -15.85
CA LYS A 796 2.85 26.91 -15.25
C LYS A 796 1.39 26.46 -15.27
N MET A 797 0.62 26.94 -14.30
CA MET A 797 -0.82 26.64 -14.17
C MET A 797 -1.64 27.38 -15.25
N PRO A 798 -2.32 26.68 -16.17
CA PRO A 798 -3.30 27.28 -17.06
C PRO A 798 -4.65 27.46 -16.35
N LYS A 799 -5.44 28.43 -16.81
CA LYS A 799 -6.84 28.57 -16.38
C LYS A 799 -7.72 27.70 -17.27
N VAL A 800 -8.08 26.51 -16.79
CA VAL A 800 -8.94 25.54 -17.48
C VAL A 800 -10.12 25.14 -16.59
N GLN A 801 -11.27 24.85 -17.19
CA GLN A 801 -12.46 24.35 -16.50
C GLN A 801 -12.78 22.96 -17.02
N TYR A 802 -13.16 22.05 -16.12
CA TYR A 802 -13.55 20.68 -16.44
C TYR A 802 -15.05 20.49 -16.27
N LYS A 803 -15.68 19.76 -17.18
CA LYS A 803 -17.08 19.34 -17.06
C LYS A 803 -17.13 18.02 -16.29
N SER A 804 -17.77 17.99 -15.13
CA SER A 804 -18.09 16.75 -14.40
C SER A 804 -19.42 16.18 -14.90
N ASN A 805 -19.47 14.86 -15.08
CA ASN A 805 -20.70 14.15 -15.44
C ASN A 805 -21.63 13.90 -14.24
N CYS A 806 -21.17 14.19 -13.02
CA CYS A 806 -21.93 14.00 -11.78
C CYS A 806 -22.50 15.32 -11.24
N LYS A 807 -23.55 15.23 -10.42
CA LYS A 807 -24.20 16.41 -9.82
C LYS A 807 -23.24 17.10 -8.83
N PRO A 808 -23.25 18.45 -8.73
CA PRO A 808 -22.39 19.18 -7.79
C PRO A 808 -22.57 18.77 -6.33
N SER A 809 -23.77 18.36 -5.91
CA SER A 809 -24.04 17.93 -4.54
C SER A 809 -23.19 16.72 -4.11
N THR A 810 -22.81 15.84 -5.04
CA THR A 810 -21.97 14.68 -4.74
C THR A 810 -20.57 15.08 -4.27
N PHE A 811 -20.07 16.23 -4.73
CA PHE A 811 -18.73 16.76 -4.42
C PHE A 811 -18.77 17.99 -3.51
N ALA A 812 -19.95 18.38 -3.02
CA ALA A 812 -20.07 19.56 -2.18
C ALA A 812 -19.35 19.33 -0.84
N TYR A 813 -18.49 20.27 -0.47
CA TYR A 813 -17.89 20.26 0.86
C TYR A 813 -18.98 20.43 1.93
N PRO A 814 -18.79 19.82 3.11
CA PRO A 814 -19.69 20.05 4.23
C PRO A 814 -19.82 21.55 4.54
N ALA A 815 -21.05 22.01 4.78
CA ALA A 815 -21.27 23.39 5.17
C ALA A 815 -20.62 23.66 6.55
N PRO A 816 -19.90 24.79 6.72
CA PRO A 816 -19.34 25.17 8.01
C PRO A 816 -20.46 25.37 9.04
N LEU A 817 -20.17 25.08 10.30
CA LEU A 817 -21.13 25.24 11.39
C LEU A 817 -21.43 26.74 11.60
N GLU A 818 -22.73 27.09 11.59
CA GLU A 818 -23.16 28.44 11.92
C GLU A 818 -22.83 28.77 13.39
N VAL A 819 -22.35 29.99 13.63
CA VAL A 819 -22.05 30.50 14.97
C VAL A 819 -23.32 30.39 15.83
N PRO A 820 -23.27 29.82 17.05
CA PRO A 820 -24.46 29.67 17.91
C PRO A 820 -25.18 30.97 18.32
N LYS A 821 -24.75 32.13 17.83
CA LYS A 821 -25.25 33.45 18.23
C LYS A 821 -26.67 33.80 17.74
N GLU A 822 -27.32 32.97 16.92
CA GLU A 822 -28.73 33.17 16.54
C GLU A 822 -29.71 32.16 17.14
N LYS A 823 -29.35 30.89 17.31
CA LYS A 823 -30.31 29.86 17.78
C LYS A 823 -30.73 30.02 19.25
N GLU A 824 -29.86 30.54 20.12
CA GLU A 824 -30.28 30.87 21.50
C GLU A 824 -31.18 32.12 21.54
N LYS A 825 -30.89 33.16 20.75
CA LYS A 825 -31.74 34.35 20.69
C LYS A 825 -33.10 34.04 20.07
N GLU A 826 -33.14 33.14 19.09
CA GLU A 826 -34.36 32.72 18.42
C GLU A 826 -35.20 31.77 19.29
N LYS A 827 -34.57 30.83 20.02
CA LYS A 827 -35.29 30.01 21.02
C LYS A 827 -35.78 30.84 22.20
N VAL A 828 -34.99 31.82 22.65
CA VAL A 828 -35.39 32.74 23.73
C VAL A 828 -36.50 33.67 23.23
N SER A 829 -36.43 34.23 22.02
CA SER A 829 -37.50 35.06 21.46
C SER A 829 -38.77 34.24 21.25
N THR A 830 -38.68 33.01 20.74
CA THR A 830 -39.84 32.11 20.55
C THR A 830 -40.44 31.68 21.89
N ALA A 831 -39.61 31.38 22.90
CA ALA A 831 -40.07 31.07 24.24
C ALA A 831 -40.75 32.28 24.89
N VAL A 832 -40.15 33.47 24.80
CA VAL A 832 -40.72 34.72 25.32
C VAL A 832 -42.02 35.06 24.60
N LEU A 833 -42.11 34.91 23.27
CA LEU A 833 -43.34 35.10 22.50
C LEU A 833 -44.42 34.09 22.89
N SER A 834 -44.05 32.82 23.12
CA SER A 834 -45.00 31.78 23.56
C SER A 834 -45.53 32.06 24.97
N ILE A 835 -44.66 32.50 25.90
CA ILE A 835 -45.02 32.86 27.27
C ILE A 835 -45.88 34.13 27.27
N THR A 836 -45.54 35.13 26.44
CA THR A 836 -46.29 36.39 26.32
C THR A 836 -47.65 36.17 25.68
N ALA A 837 -47.75 35.33 24.65
CA ALA A 837 -49.01 34.95 24.02
C ALA A 837 -49.88 34.11 24.97
N LYS A 838 -49.27 33.20 25.75
CA LYS A 838 -49.98 32.42 26.77
C LYS A 838 -50.45 33.29 27.93
N ALA A 839 -49.67 34.29 28.34
CA ALA A 839 -50.06 35.28 29.35
C ALA A 839 -51.26 36.13 28.87
N LYS A 840 -51.20 36.69 27.65
CA LYS A 840 -52.31 37.44 27.05
C LYS A 840 -53.57 36.59 26.85
N LYS A 841 -53.43 35.31 26.47
CA LYS A 841 -54.58 34.38 26.40
C LYS A 841 -55.18 34.13 27.78
N LYS A 842 -54.34 33.97 28.81
CA LYS A 842 -54.78 33.74 30.19
C LYS A 842 -55.45 34.98 30.80
N GLU A 843 -55.03 36.19 30.43
CA GLU A 843 -55.71 37.44 30.78
C GLU A 843 -57.07 37.55 30.08
N LYS A 844 -57.14 37.30 28.76
CA LYS A 844 -58.42 37.26 28.05
C LYS A 844 -59.39 36.19 28.57
N GLU A 845 -58.90 35.04 29.00
CA GLU A 845 -59.73 34.02 29.66
C GLU A 845 -60.19 34.43 31.05
N LYS A 846 -59.41 35.26 31.77
CA LYS A 846 -59.85 35.83 33.05
C LYS A 846 -60.93 36.89 32.83
N GLU A 847 -60.76 37.78 31.86
CA GLU A 847 -61.77 38.77 31.48
C GLU A 847 -63.07 38.07 31.06
N LYS A 848 -63.00 37.07 30.17
CA LYS A 848 -64.18 36.27 29.79
C LYS A 848 -64.83 35.55 30.97
N LYS A 849 -64.05 35.04 31.93
CA LYS A 849 -64.58 34.42 33.15
C LYS A 849 -65.22 35.43 34.10
N GLU A 850 -64.80 36.69 34.10
CA GLU A 850 -65.49 37.76 34.84
C GLU A 850 -66.75 38.23 34.11
N GLU A 851 -66.72 38.34 32.79
CA GLU A 851 -67.90 38.62 31.95
C GLU A 851 -68.97 37.52 32.08
N GLU A 852 -68.60 36.23 31.96
CA GLU A 852 -69.52 35.10 32.18
C GLU A 852 -70.09 35.08 33.61
N LYS A 853 -69.30 35.48 34.62
CA LYS A 853 -69.79 35.60 36.00
C LYS A 853 -70.79 36.76 36.15
N MET A 854 -70.60 37.88 35.45
CA MET A 854 -71.57 38.98 35.44
C MET A 854 -72.85 38.60 34.69
N GLU A 855 -72.76 37.82 33.62
CA GLU A 855 -73.93 37.34 32.86
C GLU A 855 -74.78 36.36 33.67
N VAL A 856 -74.17 35.47 34.47
CA VAL A 856 -74.90 34.56 35.38
C VAL A 856 -75.60 35.29 36.54
N VAL A 857 -75.03 36.41 37.03
CA VAL A 857 -75.68 37.26 38.05
C VAL A 857 -76.81 38.11 37.45
N GLY A 858 -76.71 38.48 36.18
CA GLY A 858 -77.77 39.20 35.45
C GLY A 858 -79.03 38.36 35.15
N ILE A 859 -78.92 37.03 35.11
CA ILE A 859 -80.05 36.11 34.82
C ILE A 859 -80.79 35.68 36.12
N THR A 860 -80.31 36.06 37.30
CA THR A 860 -80.99 35.76 38.59
C THR A 860 -81.85 36.90 39.15
N PHE A 861 -82.01 38.00 38.41
CA PHE A 861 -83.02 39.03 38.67
C PHE A 861 -83.60 39.51 37.33
N TRP A 862 -84.60 38.77 36.82
CA TRP A 862 -85.89 39.23 36.23
C TRP A 862 -86.61 38.06 35.57
#